data_AF-A0A1I5EUE2-F1
#
_entry.id   AF-A0A1I5EUE2-F1
#
_cell.length_a   1.000
_cell.length_b   1.000
_cell.length_c   1.000
_cell.angle_alpha   90.00
_cell.angle_beta   90.00
_cell.angle_gamma   90.00
#
_symmetry.space_group_name_H-M   'P 1'
#
loop_
_entity.id
_entity.type
_entity.pdbx_description
1 polymer ?
#
loop_
_entity_poly.entity_id
_entity_poly.type
_entity_poly.pdbx_seq_one_letter_code
_entity_poly.pdbx_strand_id
1 'polypeptide(L)'
;MIARTLSFLLFVAFAQSAYAQTVSIRSGAHDGFTRLVLNLPERLEWVIESTESGASVAFPKSNVAFDTSKVFNRVTRDRLEDISAPTGAARLDLKFGCNCTLRPFWNDRTMLVLDLAENATTPAPMTPSNRSLTIPQASVAGTFKVNPETASAAAAMMVAQHDSGLGTHHNGDTAHGPRNAAAQATPPPNANLPRMQAELLNNLARAATQGLLTPKRATRPRQSPAPEGAAHDLAQVPAKAVAPEPQHETPSALPANLNLHAQSSIDREIRAHIEGNFSLSGHPACIADDLIALPGWGDETPFHQQIGALSGRLLGEFDTPDVTVALDLARLYAYFGFGHETRQILGLVEIDAPHKDVLSEMAVILDDGHAPQGSLFAGQLGCKTAAALWSALSYETLPNDSAIDLKAIQRNFAALPRHLRLYLGPLLARRLTRAGHVESADQILRMIDRNQPEKTAGASMARAELAEAKGNPKEATSELETVAQSNAEPSADAVLKLINKRLAAKQEISFDLAQLAGAYAQENRGAKLGQNLARAYISALAASGAFDQSFREFDRLSSDLAPDSHDMIQQTLIEYLTDNADDLAFLRHTLAGHARHAGNLAPEIAAAVAKRLLDNGFETAALEFVSAPTPGPEGRSHRLIRAEIALAQNQPRQAEVELIGLDGPEADALRAQALELAGEHRAASEYFKASNQPDKAQNAAWLAEDWEQVSTSEDPLLQNVARMMQGDETESESIATGVLAQSRRLLEDSAKARAILGNLLVAKPGPQAPES
;
A
#
# COMPACT_ATOMS: atom_id res chain seq x y z
N MET A 1 -0.97 33.56 76.10
CA MET A 1 -0.61 32.78 74.90
C MET A 1 -1.51 31.56 74.69
N ILE A 2 -1.82 30.76 75.73
CA ILE A 2 -2.61 29.51 75.64
C ILE A 2 -3.93 29.62 74.86
N ALA A 3 -4.70 30.71 75.01
CA ALA A 3 -5.95 30.89 74.27
C ALA A 3 -5.77 31.05 72.74
N ARG A 4 -4.63 31.60 72.27
CA ARG A 4 -4.32 31.73 70.84
C ARG A 4 -3.91 30.40 70.22
N THR A 5 -3.13 29.59 70.94
CA THR A 5 -2.78 28.23 70.47
C THR A 5 -4.00 27.31 70.44
N LEU A 6 -4.90 27.38 71.43
CA LEU A 6 -6.12 26.58 71.43
C LEU A 6 -7.05 26.92 70.25
N SER A 7 -7.21 28.22 69.94
CA SER A 7 -8.04 28.66 68.81
C SER A 7 -7.46 28.26 67.45
N PHE A 8 -6.13 28.23 67.30
CA PHE A 8 -5.46 27.75 66.08
C PHE A 8 -5.63 26.23 65.91
N LEU A 9 -5.51 25.47 66.99
CA LEU A 9 -5.70 24.01 66.98
C LEU A 9 -7.15 23.62 66.65
N LEU A 10 -8.13 24.40 67.13
CA LEU A 10 -9.54 24.21 66.79
C LEU A 10 -9.84 24.52 65.31
N PHE A 11 -9.18 25.53 64.73
CA PHE A 11 -9.32 25.87 63.31
C PHE A 11 -8.69 24.82 62.37
N VAL A 12 -7.56 24.22 62.78
CA VAL A 12 -6.93 23.11 62.04
C VAL A 12 -7.77 21.83 62.12
N ALA A 13 -8.41 21.54 63.26
CA ALA A 13 -9.30 20.39 63.41
C ALA A 13 -10.57 20.48 62.53
N PHE A 14 -11.09 21.69 62.27
CA PHE A 14 -12.26 21.89 61.40
C PHE A 14 -11.94 21.91 59.89
N ALA A 15 -10.66 21.84 59.50
CA ALA A 15 -10.26 21.84 58.09
C ALA A 15 -10.24 20.43 57.45
N GLN A 16 -10.44 19.35 58.23
CA GLN A 16 -10.52 17.98 57.71
C GLN A 16 -11.91 17.60 57.17
N SER A 17 -12.46 18.45 56.30
CA SER A 17 -13.48 17.99 55.35
C SER A 17 -12.78 17.12 54.31
N ALA A 18 -13.00 15.80 54.38
CA ALA A 18 -12.49 14.88 53.37
C ALA A 18 -13.15 15.18 52.02
N TYR A 19 -12.46 15.93 51.16
CA TYR A 19 -12.92 16.18 49.79
C TYR A 19 -12.86 14.87 49.00
N ALA A 20 -14.02 14.23 48.86
CA ALA A 20 -14.25 13.20 47.86
C ALA A 20 -13.86 13.75 46.49
N GLN A 21 -13.01 13.04 45.75
CA GLN A 21 -12.58 13.49 44.43
C GLN A 21 -13.74 13.29 43.44
N THR A 22 -14.22 14.40 42.87
CA THR A 22 -15.34 14.36 41.91
C THR A 22 -14.86 13.92 40.53
N VAL A 23 -15.32 12.75 40.09
CA VAL A 23 -15.12 12.22 38.74
C VAL A 23 -16.24 12.72 37.83
N SER A 24 -15.86 13.40 36.76
CA SER A 24 -16.80 13.83 35.72
C SER A 24 -17.11 12.69 34.76
N ILE A 25 -18.39 12.52 34.42
CA ILE A 25 -18.86 11.54 33.44
C ILE A 25 -19.07 12.25 32.10
N ARG A 26 -18.48 11.71 31.03
CA ARG A 26 -18.69 12.15 29.65
C ARG A 26 -19.54 11.14 28.92
N SER A 27 -20.42 11.60 28.04
CA SER A 27 -21.37 10.76 27.32
C SER A 27 -21.30 10.98 25.80
N GLY A 28 -21.66 9.95 25.04
CA GLY A 28 -21.80 9.99 23.59
C GLY A 28 -22.84 8.99 23.10
N ALA A 29 -23.70 9.42 22.18
CA ALA A 29 -24.63 8.56 21.46
C ALA A 29 -23.95 8.04 20.20
N HIS A 30 -24.07 6.74 19.95
CA HIS A 30 -23.56 6.07 18.76
C HIS A 30 -24.68 5.22 18.14
N ASP A 31 -24.49 4.79 16.90
CA ASP A 31 -25.36 3.76 16.34
C ASP A 31 -25.20 2.46 17.13
N GLY A 32 -26.31 1.78 17.42
CA GLY A 32 -26.37 0.57 18.26
C GLY A 32 -26.07 0.70 19.77
N PHE A 33 -25.39 1.74 20.26
CA PHE A 33 -25.08 1.87 21.70
C PHE A 33 -24.94 3.31 22.24
N THR A 34 -25.07 3.47 23.56
CA THR A 34 -24.78 4.72 24.29
C THR A 34 -23.55 4.52 25.18
N ARG A 35 -22.54 5.39 25.05
CA ARG A 35 -21.27 5.29 25.78
C ARG A 35 -21.17 6.29 26.91
N LEU A 36 -20.78 5.81 28.10
CA LEU A 36 -20.37 6.63 29.24
C LEU A 36 -18.88 6.42 29.51
N VAL A 37 -18.14 7.50 29.75
CA VAL A 37 -16.71 7.49 30.05
C VAL A 37 -16.47 8.19 31.38
N LEU A 38 -15.87 7.44 32.33
CA LEU A 38 -15.54 7.90 33.66
C LEU A 38 -14.01 8.05 33.74
N ASN A 39 -13.54 9.29 33.91
CA ASN A 39 -12.12 9.58 34.10
C ASN A 39 -11.77 9.48 35.58
N LEU A 40 -11.40 8.27 36.03
CA LEU A 40 -11.04 7.98 37.42
C LEU A 40 -9.63 8.51 37.75
N PRO A 41 -9.31 8.81 39.02
CA PRO A 41 -7.96 9.27 39.39
C PRO A 41 -6.88 8.19 39.20
N GLU A 42 -7.26 6.94 39.41
CA GLU A 42 -6.44 5.75 39.27
C GLU A 42 -7.32 4.54 38.89
N ARG A 43 -6.72 3.37 38.72
CA ARG A 43 -7.45 2.14 38.35
C ARG A 43 -8.12 1.50 39.56
N LEU A 44 -9.32 1.97 39.89
CA LEU A 44 -10.11 1.48 41.02
C LEU A 44 -10.76 0.11 40.77
N GLU A 45 -10.86 -0.71 41.83
CA GLU A 45 -11.72 -1.90 41.82
C GLU A 45 -13.20 -1.49 41.75
N TRP A 46 -13.97 -2.16 40.90
CA TRP A 46 -15.42 -1.94 40.74
C TRP A 46 -16.18 -3.26 40.62
N VAL A 47 -17.48 -3.19 40.91
CA VAL A 47 -18.44 -4.29 40.81
C VAL A 47 -19.70 -3.79 40.10
N ILE A 48 -20.32 -4.63 39.27
CA ILE A 48 -21.62 -4.35 38.66
C ILE A 48 -22.69 -5.25 39.30
N GLU A 49 -23.78 -4.62 39.73
CA GLU A 49 -25.00 -5.27 40.21
C GLU A 49 -26.12 -4.96 39.23
N SER A 50 -26.67 -5.98 38.55
CA SER A 50 -27.87 -5.79 37.72
C SER A 50 -29.09 -5.50 38.61
N THR A 51 -29.93 -4.56 38.21
CA THR A 51 -31.19 -4.21 38.89
C THR A 51 -32.38 -4.51 37.96
N GLU A 52 -33.61 -4.53 38.49
CA GLU A 52 -34.81 -4.85 37.70
C GLU A 52 -35.05 -3.89 36.50
N SER A 53 -34.46 -2.69 36.52
CA SER A 53 -34.60 -1.67 35.48
C SER A 53 -33.27 -1.08 35.01
N GLY A 54 -32.15 -1.78 35.24
CA GLY A 54 -30.83 -1.32 34.80
C GLY A 54 -29.65 -1.96 35.51
N ALA A 55 -28.68 -1.16 35.91
CA ALA A 55 -27.48 -1.63 36.60
C ALA A 55 -26.89 -0.58 37.55
N SER A 56 -26.23 -1.07 38.60
CA SER A 56 -25.45 -0.29 39.56
C SER A 56 -23.96 -0.60 39.38
N VAL A 57 -23.13 0.42 39.30
CA VAL A 57 -21.66 0.30 39.30
C VAL A 57 -21.13 0.84 40.62
N ALA A 58 -20.60 -0.03 41.48
CA ALA A 58 -20.07 0.32 42.79
C ALA A 58 -18.54 0.22 42.83
N PHE A 59 -17.89 1.09 43.62
CA PHE A 59 -16.44 1.17 43.79
C PHE A 59 -16.07 0.99 45.28
N PRO A 60 -16.11 -0.24 45.83
CA PRO A 60 -16.23 -0.48 47.27
C PRO A 60 -15.06 0.00 48.15
N LYS A 61 -13.90 0.25 47.55
CA LYS A 61 -12.66 0.68 48.24
C LYS A 61 -12.29 2.14 47.96
N SER A 62 -13.20 2.94 47.40
CA SER A 62 -12.95 4.34 47.06
C SER A 62 -13.96 5.29 47.70
N ASN A 63 -13.59 6.56 47.83
CA ASN A 63 -14.45 7.66 48.26
C ASN A 63 -14.73 8.64 47.11
N VAL A 64 -14.81 8.14 45.87
CA VAL A 64 -15.08 8.95 44.67
C VAL A 64 -16.53 9.42 44.65
N ALA A 65 -16.74 10.70 44.33
CA ALA A 65 -18.04 11.25 44.00
C ALA A 65 -18.18 11.36 42.47
N PHE A 66 -19.40 11.23 41.92
CA PHE A 66 -19.63 11.33 40.48
C PHE A 66 -20.46 12.57 40.13
N ASP A 67 -20.00 13.33 39.13
CA ASP A 67 -20.78 14.42 38.52
C ASP A 67 -21.54 13.89 37.30
N THR A 68 -22.85 13.69 37.47
CA THR A 68 -23.78 13.26 36.41
C THR A 68 -24.40 14.43 35.64
N SER A 69 -24.17 15.69 36.05
CA SER A 69 -24.94 16.86 35.59
C SER A 69 -24.89 17.12 34.08
N LYS A 70 -23.82 16.65 33.41
CA LYS A 70 -23.58 16.86 31.97
C LYS A 70 -23.89 15.64 31.11
N VAL A 71 -24.34 14.52 31.69
CA VAL A 71 -24.53 13.26 30.95
C VAL A 71 -25.60 13.41 29.85
N PHE A 72 -26.72 14.07 30.13
CA PHE A 72 -27.79 14.28 29.14
C PHE A 72 -27.55 15.43 28.16
N ASN A 73 -26.37 16.06 28.14
CA ASN A 73 -26.04 17.12 27.17
C ASN A 73 -25.78 16.58 25.75
N ARG A 74 -25.55 15.27 25.60
CA ARG A 74 -25.09 14.63 24.34
C ARG A 74 -25.74 13.29 24.03
N VAL A 75 -26.68 12.84 24.87
CA VAL A 75 -27.40 11.57 24.69
C VAL A 75 -28.88 11.78 25.00
N THR A 76 -29.72 11.08 24.24
CA THR A 76 -31.16 11.00 24.46
C THR A 76 -31.49 10.03 25.60
N ARG A 77 -32.74 10.07 26.09
CA ARG A 77 -33.26 9.18 27.16
C ARG A 77 -33.89 7.88 26.63
N ASP A 78 -33.59 7.53 25.38
CA ASP A 78 -34.04 6.32 24.69
C ASP A 78 -33.36 5.06 25.25
N ARG A 79 -32.03 5.07 25.41
CA ARG A 79 -31.28 3.94 25.97
C ARG A 79 -30.99 4.09 27.45
N LEU A 80 -30.46 5.24 27.86
CA LEU A 80 -30.21 5.58 29.26
C LEU A 80 -31.35 6.47 29.74
N GLU A 81 -32.34 5.91 30.44
CA GLU A 81 -33.50 6.67 30.91
C GLU A 81 -33.09 7.66 32.01
N ASP A 82 -32.27 7.22 32.97
CA ASP A 82 -31.78 8.07 34.06
C ASP A 82 -30.42 7.61 34.63
N ILE A 83 -29.72 8.50 35.32
CA ILE A 83 -28.41 8.23 35.95
C ILE A 83 -28.25 9.05 37.24
N SER A 84 -27.93 8.37 38.34
CA SER A 84 -27.76 9.01 39.65
C SER A 84 -26.55 8.47 40.40
N ALA A 85 -26.00 9.30 41.29
CA ALA A 85 -24.88 8.95 42.15
C ALA A 85 -25.25 9.27 43.61
N PRO A 86 -25.61 8.27 44.44
CA PRO A 86 -26.08 8.52 45.80
C PRO A 86 -25.03 9.21 46.67
N THR A 87 -25.40 10.33 47.30
CA THR A 87 -24.48 11.13 48.12
C THR A 87 -23.88 10.28 49.25
N GLY A 88 -22.55 10.22 49.30
CA GLY A 88 -21.81 9.45 50.31
C GLY A 88 -21.55 7.98 49.94
N ALA A 89 -22.00 7.51 48.77
CA ALA A 89 -21.63 6.22 48.21
C ALA A 89 -20.80 6.40 46.93
N ALA A 90 -19.68 5.68 46.80
CA ALA A 90 -18.95 5.59 45.54
C ALA A 90 -19.67 4.60 44.60
N ARG A 91 -20.86 5.00 44.13
CA ARG A 91 -21.80 4.19 43.36
C ARG A 91 -22.46 5.05 42.28
N LEU A 92 -22.73 4.43 41.14
CA LEU A 92 -23.43 5.02 40.00
C LEU A 92 -24.59 4.10 39.60
N ASP A 93 -25.82 4.57 39.79
CA ASP A 93 -27.05 3.87 39.46
C ASP A 93 -27.56 4.31 38.08
N LEU A 94 -27.71 3.35 37.17
CA LEU A 94 -28.14 3.54 35.78
C LEU A 94 -29.51 2.89 35.58
N LYS A 95 -30.47 3.65 35.03
CA LYS A 95 -31.79 3.15 34.62
C LYS A 95 -31.86 3.07 33.10
N PHE A 96 -32.24 1.93 32.56
CA PHE A 96 -32.28 1.70 31.11
C PHE A 96 -33.68 1.95 30.55
N GLY A 97 -33.78 2.67 29.44
CA GLY A 97 -35.02 2.87 28.67
C GLY A 97 -35.30 1.76 27.65
N CYS A 98 -34.43 0.75 27.61
CA CYS A 98 -34.38 -0.31 26.61
C CYS A 98 -34.02 -1.66 27.24
N ASN A 99 -34.30 -2.76 26.52
CA ASN A 99 -33.76 -4.09 26.84
C ASN A 99 -32.26 -4.16 26.44
N CYS A 100 -31.44 -3.42 27.18
CA CYS A 100 -30.02 -3.24 26.94
C CYS A 100 -29.15 -3.94 27.99
N THR A 101 -27.92 -4.28 27.60
CA THR A 101 -26.89 -4.83 28.49
C THR A 101 -25.76 -3.82 28.67
N LEU A 102 -25.28 -3.67 29.91
CA LEU A 102 -24.11 -2.84 30.23
C LEU A 102 -22.81 -3.61 29.98
N ARG A 103 -21.87 -2.98 29.27
CA ARG A 103 -20.58 -3.54 28.85
C ARG A 103 -19.43 -2.67 29.35
N PRO A 104 -18.80 -3.02 30.48
CA PRO A 104 -17.65 -2.28 31.02
C PRO A 104 -16.34 -2.71 30.36
N PHE A 105 -15.46 -1.76 30.09
CA PHE A 105 -14.05 -2.04 29.77
C PHE A 105 -13.15 -0.85 30.15
N TRP A 106 -11.86 -1.12 30.30
CA TRP A 106 -10.86 -0.09 30.53
C TRP A 106 -10.31 0.42 29.21
N ASN A 107 -10.30 1.74 29.04
CA ASN A 107 -9.61 2.44 27.97
C ASN A 107 -8.46 3.23 28.62
N ASP A 108 -7.21 2.87 28.32
CA ASP A 108 -6.03 3.37 29.05
C ASP A 108 -6.05 3.04 30.57
N ARG A 109 -5.13 3.62 31.35
CA ARG A 109 -4.89 3.33 32.77
C ARG A 109 -5.98 3.85 33.72
N THR A 110 -6.74 4.86 33.31
CA THR A 110 -7.65 5.61 34.20
C THR A 110 -9.06 5.85 33.67
N MET A 111 -9.35 5.59 32.39
CA MET A 111 -10.71 5.78 31.85
C MET A 111 -11.48 4.46 31.88
N LEU A 112 -12.52 4.40 32.69
CA LEU A 112 -13.49 3.31 32.66
C LEU A 112 -14.61 3.67 31.68
N VAL A 113 -14.83 2.81 30.69
CA VAL A 113 -15.89 2.98 29.68
C VAL A 113 -17.02 2.00 29.98
N LEU A 114 -18.25 2.49 29.94
CA LEU A 114 -19.47 1.70 30.10
C LEU A 114 -20.34 1.91 28.85
N ASP A 115 -20.49 0.87 28.03
CA ASP A 115 -21.37 0.88 26.87
C ASP A 115 -22.71 0.24 27.19
N LEU A 116 -23.80 0.91 26.82
CA LEU A 116 -25.16 0.43 26.94
C LEU A 116 -25.70 0.10 25.54
N ALA A 117 -25.82 -1.18 25.23
CA ALA A 117 -26.18 -1.67 23.89
C ALA A 117 -27.40 -2.60 23.93
N GLU A 118 -28.25 -2.50 22.91
CA GLU A 118 -29.42 -3.36 22.73
C GLU A 118 -29.01 -4.78 22.29
N ASN A 119 -29.59 -5.82 22.92
CA ASN A 119 -29.52 -7.22 22.49
C ASN A 119 -28.17 -7.72 21.93
N ALA A 120 -27.17 -7.84 22.80
CA ALA A 120 -25.98 -8.64 22.51
C ALA A 120 -25.82 -9.75 23.55
N THR A 121 -25.66 -10.99 23.06
CA THR A 121 -25.71 -12.25 23.81
C THR A 121 -24.95 -12.20 25.14
N THR A 122 -25.61 -12.62 26.21
CA THR A 122 -25.10 -12.61 27.59
C THR A 122 -23.76 -13.33 27.70
N PRO A 123 -22.64 -12.62 27.99
CA PRO A 123 -21.43 -13.27 28.46
C PRO A 123 -21.70 -13.85 29.85
N ALA A 124 -21.16 -15.03 30.16
CA ALA A 124 -21.27 -15.60 31.50
C ALA A 124 -20.72 -14.62 32.57
N PRO A 125 -21.26 -14.62 33.81
CA PRO A 125 -20.82 -13.69 34.85
C PRO A 125 -19.33 -13.83 35.13
N MET A 126 -18.55 -12.83 34.70
CA MET A 126 -17.12 -12.75 34.97
C MET A 126 -16.91 -12.31 36.41
N THR A 127 -16.86 -13.27 37.34
CA THR A 127 -16.26 -13.02 38.65
C THR A 127 -14.79 -12.60 38.44
N PRO A 128 -14.32 -11.48 39.03
CA PRO A 128 -12.92 -11.10 38.93
C PRO A 128 -12.06 -12.15 39.62
N SER A 129 -11.25 -12.86 38.83
CA SER A 129 -10.29 -13.85 39.34
C SER A 129 -9.13 -13.13 40.03
N ASN A 130 -9.34 -12.78 41.31
CA ASN A 130 -8.31 -12.19 42.17
C ASN A 130 -7.27 -13.27 42.53
N ARG A 131 -6.33 -13.52 41.63
CA ARG A 131 -5.11 -14.27 41.94
C ARG A 131 -4.15 -13.35 42.70
N SER A 132 -4.41 -13.18 43.99
CA SER A 132 -3.58 -12.37 44.89
C SER A 132 -2.13 -12.86 44.90
N LEU A 133 -1.24 -12.13 44.23
CA LEU A 133 0.19 -12.16 44.51
C LEU A 133 0.45 -11.25 45.71
N THR A 134 0.57 -11.86 46.89
CA THR A 134 0.93 -11.15 48.13
C THR A 134 2.39 -10.71 48.05
N ILE A 135 2.62 -9.45 47.65
CA ILE A 135 3.92 -8.77 47.83
C ILE A 135 3.85 -8.00 49.16
N PRO A 136 4.74 -8.24 50.14
CA PRO A 136 4.77 -7.46 51.36
C PRO A 136 5.20 -6.02 51.06
N GLN A 137 4.34 -5.05 51.34
CA GLN A 137 4.72 -3.63 51.27
C GLN A 137 5.54 -3.24 52.49
N ALA A 138 6.84 -2.96 52.29
CA ALA A 138 7.61 -2.11 53.20
C ALA A 138 7.34 -0.65 52.83
N SER A 139 6.86 0.14 53.79
CA SER A 139 6.55 1.56 53.58
C SER A 139 7.81 2.43 53.51
N VAL A 140 8.00 3.16 52.41
CA VAL A 140 8.96 4.27 52.34
C VAL A 140 8.22 5.56 51.93
N ALA A 141 7.71 6.27 52.92
CA ALA A 141 7.33 7.66 52.77
C ALA A 141 8.58 8.53 52.98
N GLY A 142 9.24 8.91 51.89
CA GLY A 142 10.44 9.74 51.93
C GLY A 142 10.65 10.46 50.60
N THR A 143 10.70 11.78 50.64
CA THR A 143 11.04 12.61 49.48
C THR A 143 12.49 12.33 49.05
N PHE A 144 12.68 11.60 47.96
CA PHE A 144 14.00 11.34 47.40
C PHE A 144 14.59 12.63 46.82
N LYS A 145 15.47 13.28 47.59
CA LYS A 145 16.55 14.06 46.99
C LYS A 145 17.59 13.06 46.49
N VAL A 146 17.84 13.04 45.19
CA VAL A 146 18.91 12.21 44.61
C VAL A 146 20.25 12.74 45.11
N ASN A 147 20.90 11.97 45.98
CA ASN A 147 22.27 12.23 46.40
C ASN A 147 23.20 11.50 45.40
N PRO A 148 24.11 12.19 44.68
CA PRO A 148 24.84 11.59 43.56
C PRO A 148 25.86 10.51 43.94
N GLU A 149 26.13 10.29 45.23
CA GLU A 149 27.13 9.33 45.73
C GLU A 149 26.60 7.90 45.95
N THR A 150 25.34 7.60 45.60
CA THR A 150 24.78 6.23 45.67
C THR A 150 24.20 5.73 44.33
N ALA A 151 24.61 6.31 43.22
CA ALA A 151 24.37 5.73 41.90
C ALA A 151 25.31 4.53 41.67
N SER A 152 24.76 3.39 41.27
CA SER A 152 25.59 2.32 40.67
C SER A 152 26.30 2.88 39.43
N ALA A 153 27.54 2.45 39.18
CA ALA A 153 28.36 2.92 38.05
C ALA A 153 27.62 2.82 36.69
N ALA A 154 26.77 1.81 36.52
CA ALA A 154 25.91 1.65 35.34
C ALA A 154 24.94 2.83 35.11
N ALA A 155 24.39 3.41 36.18
CA ALA A 155 23.50 4.57 36.08
C ALA A 155 24.26 5.86 35.74
N ALA A 156 25.53 5.99 36.18
CA ALA A 156 26.39 7.12 35.82
C ALA A 156 26.82 7.08 34.34
N MET A 157 27.11 5.89 33.80
CA MET A 157 27.50 5.73 32.39
C MET A 157 26.34 6.01 31.41
N MET A 158 25.12 5.60 31.76
CA MET A 158 23.91 5.89 30.97
C MET A 158 23.61 7.39 30.82
N VAL A 159 23.88 8.19 31.87
CA VAL A 159 23.64 9.65 31.83
C VAL A 159 24.75 10.39 31.09
N ALA A 160 26.00 9.94 31.18
CA ALA A 160 27.15 10.63 30.57
C ALA A 160 27.18 10.58 29.03
N GLN A 161 26.66 9.52 28.41
CA GLN A 161 26.69 9.36 26.95
C GLN A 161 25.62 10.16 26.20
N HIS A 162 24.58 10.67 26.88
CA HIS A 162 23.44 11.30 26.21
C HIS A 162 23.56 12.82 25.99
N ASP A 163 24.63 13.45 26.50
CA ASP A 163 24.87 14.91 26.43
C ASP A 163 25.99 15.29 25.42
N SER A 164 26.67 14.30 24.83
CA SER A 164 27.75 14.52 23.84
C SER A 164 27.22 14.53 22.40
N GLY A 165 26.15 15.29 22.14
CA GLY A 165 25.41 15.26 20.88
C GLY A 165 25.04 16.61 20.24
N LEU A 166 25.42 17.76 20.84
CA LEU A 166 25.08 19.08 20.33
C LEU A 166 26.25 20.08 20.50
N GLY A 167 26.93 20.42 19.41
CA GLY A 167 28.00 21.43 19.40
C GLY A 167 28.53 21.73 17.98
N THR A 168 28.43 22.98 17.55
CA THR A 168 28.64 23.43 16.16
C THR A 168 29.98 24.15 15.90
N HIS A 169 30.59 23.91 14.73
CA HIS A 169 31.51 24.78 13.93
C HIS A 169 32.67 25.56 14.63
N HIS A 170 33.92 25.41 14.14
CA HIS A 170 34.55 26.26 13.09
C HIS A 170 36.11 26.13 13.03
N ASN A 171 36.70 26.61 11.93
CA ASN A 171 38.10 26.53 11.44
C ASN A 171 39.30 26.86 12.38
N GLY A 172 40.51 26.35 12.04
CA GLY A 172 41.79 27.02 12.36
C GLY A 172 43.11 26.21 12.40
N ASP A 173 43.79 26.00 11.26
CA ASP A 173 45.27 26.07 11.02
C ASP A 173 46.27 25.81 12.18
N THR A 174 47.24 24.89 12.17
CA THR A 174 48.36 24.77 11.19
C THR A 174 49.39 23.66 11.54
N ALA A 175 50.04 23.10 10.49
CA ALA A 175 51.44 22.64 10.39
C ALA A 175 52.06 21.63 11.42
N HIS A 176 52.30 20.40 10.96
CA HIS A 176 53.65 19.94 10.54
C HIS A 176 53.61 18.60 9.76
N GLY A 177 54.35 18.52 8.65
CA GLY A 177 54.71 17.24 8.00
C GLY A 177 56.00 16.63 8.60
N PRO A 178 56.48 15.46 8.14
CA PRO A 178 56.62 15.18 6.70
C PRO A 178 56.28 13.75 6.19
N ARG A 179 56.01 13.71 4.88
CA ARG A 179 56.20 12.65 3.89
C ARG A 179 56.82 11.30 4.33
N ASN A 180 56.11 10.20 4.01
CA ASN A 180 56.66 8.95 3.47
C ASN A 180 55.85 8.61 2.22
N ALA A 181 56.38 8.63 1.00
CA ALA A 181 57.39 7.72 0.42
C ALA A 181 56.81 6.34 0.09
N ALA A 182 56.54 6.11 -1.20
CA ALA A 182 56.03 4.85 -1.72
C ALA A 182 57.09 3.73 -1.59
N ALA A 183 56.74 2.64 -0.91
CA ALA A 183 57.56 1.44 -0.85
C ALA A 183 57.34 0.60 -2.12
N GLN A 184 58.42 0.34 -2.85
CA GLN A 184 58.41 -0.39 -4.11
C GLN A 184 58.30 -1.90 -3.85
N ALA A 185 57.54 -2.61 -4.69
CA ALA A 185 57.51 -4.06 -4.68
C ALA A 185 58.83 -4.63 -5.24
N THR A 186 59.57 -5.37 -4.42
CA THR A 186 60.70 -6.20 -4.85
C THR A 186 60.23 -7.64 -5.10
N PRO A 187 60.55 -8.24 -6.26
CA PRO A 187 60.22 -9.65 -6.52
C PRO A 187 61.18 -10.59 -5.78
N PRO A 188 60.71 -11.67 -5.13
CA PRO A 188 61.58 -12.69 -4.57
C PRO A 188 62.22 -13.55 -5.68
N PRO A 189 63.51 -13.92 -5.56
CA PRO A 189 64.22 -14.67 -6.60
C PRO A 189 64.04 -16.20 -6.49
N ASN A 190 63.97 -16.82 -7.66
CA ASN A 190 64.32 -18.22 -7.98
C ASN A 190 63.55 -19.38 -7.29
N ALA A 191 62.89 -20.18 -8.14
CA ALA A 191 62.20 -21.40 -7.76
C ALA A 191 63.12 -22.46 -7.15
N ASN A 192 62.64 -23.10 -6.09
CA ASN A 192 63.33 -24.19 -5.41
C ASN A 192 63.18 -25.52 -6.21
N LEU A 193 64.00 -25.66 -7.26
CA LEU A 193 64.07 -26.84 -8.14
C LEU A 193 64.04 -28.20 -7.41
N PRO A 194 64.72 -28.41 -6.27
CA PRO A 194 64.68 -29.70 -5.56
C PRO A 194 63.27 -30.09 -5.07
N ARG A 195 62.45 -29.10 -4.71
CA ARG A 195 61.12 -29.33 -4.13
C ARG A 195 60.09 -29.70 -5.22
N MET A 196 60.13 -29.00 -6.35
CA MET A 196 59.34 -29.36 -7.54
C MET A 196 59.76 -30.73 -8.11
N GLN A 197 61.05 -31.05 -8.11
CA GLN A 197 61.55 -32.36 -8.54
C GLN A 197 61.03 -33.50 -7.64
N ALA A 198 60.95 -33.28 -6.33
CA ALA A 198 60.39 -34.25 -5.39
C ALA A 198 58.88 -34.47 -5.62
N GLU A 199 58.10 -33.42 -5.80
CA GLU A 199 56.65 -33.52 -6.09
C GLU A 199 56.39 -34.20 -7.45
N LEU A 200 57.14 -33.85 -8.49
CA LEU A 200 57.00 -34.45 -9.82
C LEU A 200 57.31 -35.95 -9.81
N LEU A 201 58.36 -36.38 -9.08
CA LEU A 201 58.70 -37.80 -8.90
C LEU A 201 57.62 -38.55 -8.11
N ASN A 202 57.04 -37.93 -7.08
CA ASN A 202 55.98 -38.54 -6.27
C ASN A 202 54.68 -38.73 -7.09
N ASN A 203 54.37 -37.78 -7.97
CA ASN A 203 53.22 -37.86 -8.88
C ASN A 203 53.44 -38.86 -10.02
N LEU A 204 54.66 -38.94 -10.59
CA LEU A 204 55.00 -39.99 -11.58
C LEU A 204 54.93 -41.40 -10.97
N ALA A 205 55.44 -41.59 -9.76
CA ALA A 205 55.38 -42.87 -9.06
C ALA A 205 53.93 -43.31 -8.83
N ARG A 206 53.06 -42.38 -8.40
CA ARG A 206 51.63 -42.62 -8.18
C ARG A 206 50.90 -43.00 -9.47
N ALA A 207 51.17 -42.29 -10.57
CA ALA A 207 50.61 -42.60 -11.89
C ALA A 207 51.09 -43.95 -12.45
N ALA A 208 52.34 -44.33 -12.21
CA ALA A 208 52.87 -45.65 -12.59
C ALA A 208 52.22 -46.79 -11.78
N THR A 209 52.02 -46.61 -10.46
CA THR A 209 51.34 -47.59 -9.60
C THR A 209 49.86 -47.75 -9.95
N GLN A 210 49.21 -46.70 -10.45
CA GLN A 210 47.81 -46.71 -10.89
C GLN A 210 47.61 -47.20 -12.35
N GLY A 211 48.68 -47.64 -13.03
CA GLY A 211 48.60 -48.15 -14.41
C GLY A 211 48.39 -47.08 -15.49
N LEU A 212 48.47 -45.79 -15.12
CA LEU A 212 48.25 -44.65 -16.03
C LEU A 212 49.49 -44.31 -16.89
N LEU A 213 50.63 -44.99 -16.67
CA LEU A 213 51.86 -44.83 -17.45
C LEU A 213 52.39 -46.18 -17.93
N THR A 214 52.40 -46.41 -19.26
CA THR A 214 53.04 -47.58 -19.88
C THR A 214 54.51 -47.30 -20.23
N PRO A 215 55.50 -47.99 -19.62
CA PRO A 215 56.92 -47.73 -19.89
C PRO A 215 57.33 -48.23 -21.29
N LYS A 216 57.66 -47.29 -22.18
CA LYS A 216 58.10 -47.59 -23.55
C LYS A 216 59.57 -48.06 -23.56
N ARG A 217 59.79 -49.38 -23.51
CA ARG A 217 61.12 -50.00 -23.49
C ARG A 217 61.89 -49.73 -24.79
N ALA A 218 62.98 -48.97 -24.72
CA ALA A 218 63.83 -48.68 -25.87
C ALA A 218 64.78 -49.86 -26.18
N THR A 219 64.28 -50.88 -26.90
CA THR A 219 65.10 -51.99 -27.40
C THR A 219 65.73 -51.63 -28.75
N ARG A 220 67.06 -51.45 -28.79
CA ARG A 220 67.84 -51.48 -30.04
C ARG A 220 67.97 -52.93 -30.56
N PRO A 221 68.22 -53.13 -31.87
CA PRO A 221 67.61 -54.24 -32.61
C PRO A 221 68.42 -55.55 -32.61
N ARG A 222 67.71 -56.66 -32.88
CA ARG A 222 68.30 -57.87 -33.49
C ARG A 222 67.31 -58.50 -34.47
N GLN A 223 67.86 -59.12 -35.52
CA GLN A 223 67.19 -59.49 -36.78
C GLN A 223 66.10 -60.58 -36.65
N SER A 224 65.10 -60.56 -37.54
CA SER A 224 64.95 -61.55 -38.64
C SER A 224 63.68 -61.31 -39.49
N PRO A 225 63.55 -61.91 -40.70
CA PRO A 225 62.75 -61.32 -41.80
C PRO A 225 61.42 -62.04 -42.14
N ALA A 226 60.56 -61.33 -42.91
CA ALA A 226 59.73 -61.73 -44.08
C ALA A 226 58.86 -63.03 -44.01
N PRO A 227 57.62 -63.07 -44.59
CA PRO A 227 57.37 -62.69 -46.00
C PRO A 227 56.03 -62.00 -46.38
N GLU A 228 55.99 -61.62 -47.67
CA GLU A 228 54.89 -61.45 -48.67
C GLU A 228 53.45 -61.79 -48.22
N GLY A 229 52.35 -61.15 -48.65
CA GLY A 229 51.91 -60.61 -49.96
C GLY A 229 50.37 -60.86 -50.04
N ALA A 230 49.53 -60.39 -50.98
CA ALA A 230 49.69 -59.50 -52.13
C ALA A 230 48.32 -58.86 -52.52
N ALA A 231 48.39 -57.66 -53.14
CA ALA A 231 47.63 -57.14 -54.30
C ALA A 231 46.09 -57.31 -54.45
N HIS A 232 45.39 -56.18 -54.72
CA HIS A 232 44.69 -55.97 -56.01
C HIS A 232 44.23 -54.50 -56.25
N ASP A 233 43.90 -54.22 -57.51
CA ASP A 233 43.67 -52.91 -58.16
C ASP A 233 42.32 -52.92 -58.93
N LEU A 234 41.73 -51.85 -59.49
CA LEU A 234 42.16 -50.46 -59.78
C LEU A 234 40.91 -49.53 -59.93
N ALA A 235 41.15 -48.22 -60.09
CA ALA A 235 40.40 -47.26 -60.93
C ALA A 235 39.00 -46.70 -60.54
N GLN A 236 39.00 -45.36 -60.38
CA GLN A 236 38.08 -44.34 -60.96
C GLN A 236 36.55 -44.34 -60.69
N VAL A 237 36.05 -43.24 -60.10
CA VAL A 237 35.27 -42.13 -60.75
C VAL A 237 34.93 -41.06 -59.68
N PRO A 238 34.87 -39.74 -60.00
CA PRO A 238 34.75 -38.69 -58.98
C PRO A 238 33.35 -38.03 -58.84
N ALA A 239 33.21 -37.28 -57.73
CA ALA A 239 32.40 -36.05 -57.52
C ALA A 239 31.13 -36.09 -56.63
N LYS A 240 31.07 -35.05 -55.76
CA LYS A 240 29.93 -34.43 -55.06
C LYS A 240 29.21 -35.16 -53.89
N ALA A 241 29.63 -34.75 -52.69
CA ALA A 241 28.88 -33.91 -51.73
C ALA A 241 27.70 -34.49 -50.90
N VAL A 242 27.77 -34.15 -49.59
CA VAL A 242 26.77 -34.25 -48.51
C VAL A 242 26.39 -35.68 -48.08
N ALA A 243 26.79 -36.03 -46.85
CA ALA A 243 26.42 -37.27 -46.18
C ALA A 243 25.35 -37.01 -45.09
N PRO A 244 24.30 -37.86 -44.99
CA PRO A 244 23.35 -37.83 -43.89
C PRO A 244 23.73 -38.79 -42.73
N GLU A 245 23.13 -38.54 -41.58
CA GLU A 245 23.37 -39.21 -40.29
C GLU A 245 22.34 -40.35 -40.04
N PRO A 246 22.75 -41.55 -39.59
CA PRO A 246 21.84 -42.63 -39.24
C PRO A 246 21.58 -42.75 -37.72
N GLN A 247 20.30 -42.87 -37.39
CA GLN A 247 19.74 -42.99 -36.02
C GLN A 247 20.13 -44.30 -35.32
N HIS A 248 20.11 -44.32 -33.98
CA HIS A 248 20.08 -45.54 -33.17
C HIS A 248 19.03 -45.42 -32.05
N GLU A 249 18.37 -46.54 -31.76
CA GLU A 249 17.17 -46.64 -30.92
C GLU A 249 17.47 -46.80 -29.42
N THR A 250 16.50 -46.47 -28.56
CA THR A 250 16.57 -46.61 -27.11
C THR A 250 15.85 -47.88 -26.59
N PRO A 251 16.46 -48.65 -25.68
CA PRO A 251 15.74 -49.69 -24.93
C PRO A 251 14.83 -49.12 -23.83
N SER A 252 13.71 -49.80 -23.57
CA SER A 252 12.62 -49.36 -22.69
C SER A 252 12.87 -49.57 -21.18
N ALA A 253 11.97 -48.99 -20.37
CA ALA A 253 12.08 -48.84 -18.93
C ALA A 253 11.82 -50.11 -18.09
N LEU A 254 12.33 -50.11 -16.85
CA LEU A 254 12.00 -51.04 -15.77
C LEU A 254 10.94 -50.44 -14.82
N PRO A 255 10.08 -51.26 -14.18
CA PRO A 255 8.96 -50.77 -13.36
C PRO A 255 9.38 -50.20 -11.99
N ALA A 256 8.64 -49.20 -11.51
CA ALA A 256 9.02 -48.24 -10.48
C ALA A 256 8.95 -48.70 -9.01
N ASN A 257 9.05 -50.01 -8.72
CA ASN A 257 8.78 -50.58 -7.38
C ASN A 257 10.00 -51.26 -6.74
N LEU A 258 11.22 -50.75 -6.94
CA LEU A 258 12.43 -51.33 -6.35
C LEU A 258 13.28 -50.28 -5.61
N ASN A 259 13.13 -50.22 -4.28
CA ASN A 259 13.93 -49.38 -3.39
C ASN A 259 15.33 -49.99 -3.17
N LEU A 260 16.14 -50.03 -4.22
CA LEU A 260 17.50 -50.57 -4.18
C LEU A 260 18.47 -49.53 -4.77
N HIS A 261 19.11 -48.78 -3.88
CA HIS A 261 20.19 -47.86 -4.25
C HIS A 261 21.53 -48.59 -4.16
N ALA A 262 22.10 -48.91 -5.33
CA ALA A 262 23.49 -49.33 -5.44
C ALA A 262 24.35 -48.11 -5.79
N GLN A 263 25.23 -47.69 -4.87
CA GLN A 263 26.30 -46.73 -5.17
C GLN A 263 27.63 -47.48 -5.19
N SER A 264 28.44 -47.28 -6.23
CA SER A 264 29.84 -47.68 -6.17
C SER A 264 30.64 -46.73 -5.27
N SER A 265 31.81 -47.17 -4.80
CA SER A 265 32.76 -46.28 -4.12
C SER A 265 33.20 -45.11 -5.01
N ILE A 266 33.21 -45.32 -6.33
CA ILE A 266 33.54 -44.31 -7.33
C ILE A 266 32.41 -43.27 -7.46
N ASP A 267 31.13 -43.67 -7.44
CA ASP A 267 30.01 -42.71 -7.52
C ASP A 267 29.93 -41.81 -6.28
N ARG A 268 30.27 -42.35 -5.10
CA ARG A 268 30.40 -41.58 -3.86
C ARG A 268 31.56 -40.58 -3.96
N GLU A 269 32.73 -41.03 -4.41
CA GLU A 269 33.91 -40.19 -4.51
C GLU A 269 33.76 -39.11 -5.60
N ILE A 270 33.18 -39.45 -6.75
CA ILE A 270 32.87 -38.50 -7.83
C ILE A 270 31.83 -37.48 -7.37
N ARG A 271 30.79 -37.87 -6.62
CA ARG A 271 29.85 -36.88 -6.06
C ARG A 271 30.52 -35.96 -5.04
N ALA A 272 31.34 -36.51 -4.15
CA ALA A 272 32.13 -35.71 -3.21
C ALA A 272 33.15 -34.79 -3.92
N HIS A 273 33.74 -35.22 -5.03
CA HIS A 273 34.62 -34.38 -5.86
C HIS A 273 33.86 -33.34 -6.69
N ILE A 274 32.64 -33.62 -7.15
CA ILE A 274 31.82 -32.63 -7.87
C ILE A 274 31.28 -31.58 -6.90
N GLU A 275 30.78 -31.99 -5.72
CA GLU A 275 30.37 -31.06 -4.66
C GLU A 275 31.59 -30.30 -4.06
N GLY A 276 32.77 -30.93 -4.01
CA GLY A 276 34.01 -30.30 -3.55
C GLY A 276 34.65 -29.33 -4.55
N ASN A 277 34.65 -29.64 -5.85
CA ASN A 277 35.31 -28.82 -6.87
C ASN A 277 34.44 -27.66 -7.41
N PHE A 278 33.12 -27.69 -7.21
CA PHE A 278 32.27 -26.52 -7.51
C PHE A 278 32.52 -25.33 -6.55
N SER A 279 33.20 -25.55 -5.42
CA SER A 279 33.61 -24.49 -4.48
C SER A 279 34.75 -23.59 -4.97
N LEU A 280 35.33 -23.83 -6.17
CA LEU A 280 36.37 -22.99 -6.77
C LEU A 280 35.84 -21.75 -7.50
N SER A 281 34.56 -21.39 -7.30
CA SER A 281 33.92 -20.20 -7.86
C SER A 281 33.39 -19.27 -6.75
N GLY A 282 34.26 -18.78 -5.86
CA GLY A 282 34.00 -17.59 -5.04
C GLY A 282 32.81 -17.60 -4.06
N HIS A 283 32.15 -18.73 -3.81
CA HIS A 283 31.07 -18.82 -2.83
C HIS A 283 31.65 -18.91 -1.42
N PRO A 284 31.17 -18.11 -0.44
CA PRO A 284 31.58 -18.27 0.95
C PRO A 284 31.20 -19.66 1.46
N ALA A 285 32.06 -20.26 2.28
CA ALA A 285 31.71 -21.50 2.97
C ALA A 285 30.50 -21.24 3.88
N CYS A 286 29.49 -22.10 3.80
CA CYS A 286 28.27 -21.98 4.62
C CYS A 286 28.61 -21.94 6.11
N ILE A 287 27.95 -21.04 6.86
CA ILE A 287 27.99 -21.02 8.33
C ILE A 287 27.58 -22.41 8.84
N ALA A 288 28.36 -22.90 9.80
CA ALA A 288 28.15 -24.20 10.43
C ALA A 288 26.87 -24.20 11.28
N ASP A 289 26.10 -25.29 11.20
CA ASP A 289 24.75 -25.37 11.79
C ASP A 289 24.75 -25.17 13.33
N ASP A 290 25.85 -25.49 14.03
CA ASP A 290 26.01 -25.33 15.48
C ASP A 290 25.96 -23.86 15.94
N LEU A 291 26.46 -22.93 15.11
CA LEU A 291 26.40 -21.49 15.37
C LEU A 291 24.97 -20.92 15.24
N ILE A 292 24.06 -21.63 14.57
CA ILE A 292 22.73 -21.15 14.16
C ILE A 292 21.59 -22.12 14.53
N ALA A 293 21.85 -23.07 15.43
CA ALA A 293 20.95 -24.13 15.89
C ALA A 293 19.83 -23.63 16.84
N LEU A 294 19.18 -22.51 16.50
CA LEU A 294 18.23 -21.81 17.36
C LEU A 294 17.16 -22.71 18.03
N PRO A 295 16.53 -23.70 17.35
CA PRO A 295 15.51 -24.54 17.98
C PRO A 295 15.98 -25.32 19.22
N GLY A 296 17.30 -25.49 19.42
CA GLY A 296 17.89 -26.15 20.58
C GLY A 296 18.33 -25.22 21.72
N TRP A 297 18.12 -23.91 21.61
CA TRP A 297 18.59 -22.91 22.59
C TRP A 297 17.62 -22.61 23.75
N GLY A 298 16.41 -23.18 23.71
CA GLY A 298 15.41 -23.05 24.75
C GLY A 298 14.39 -24.17 24.67
N ASP A 299 13.54 -24.28 25.69
CA ASP A 299 12.51 -25.33 25.78
C ASP A 299 11.08 -24.75 25.97
N GLU A 300 10.09 -25.61 26.25
CA GLU A 300 8.69 -25.22 26.46
C GLU A 300 8.39 -24.69 27.88
N THR A 301 9.37 -24.62 28.78
CA THR A 301 9.15 -24.06 30.13
C THR A 301 8.96 -22.54 30.09
N PRO A 302 8.27 -21.92 31.06
CA PRO A 302 7.98 -20.49 31.01
C PRO A 302 9.25 -19.62 30.98
N PHE A 303 9.26 -18.60 30.13
CA PHE A 303 10.35 -17.61 29.94
C PHE A 303 11.09 -17.22 31.23
N HIS A 304 10.35 -16.84 32.28
CA HIS A 304 10.91 -16.38 33.55
C HIS A 304 11.74 -17.45 34.29
N GLN A 305 11.49 -18.74 34.04
CA GLN A 305 12.21 -19.85 34.68
C GLN A 305 13.55 -20.11 33.97
N GLN A 306 13.53 -20.16 32.62
CA GLN A 306 14.74 -20.37 31.81
C GLN A 306 15.72 -19.20 32.01
N ILE A 307 15.25 -17.95 31.91
CA ILE A 307 16.07 -16.75 32.11
C ILE A 307 16.57 -16.67 33.55
N GLY A 308 15.71 -16.87 34.56
CA GLY A 308 16.09 -16.77 35.97
C GLY A 308 17.22 -17.72 36.37
N ALA A 309 17.24 -18.94 35.81
CA ALA A 309 18.28 -19.92 36.06
C ALA A 309 19.67 -19.52 35.50
N LEU A 310 19.71 -18.79 34.38
CA LEU A 310 20.95 -18.30 33.76
C LEU A 310 21.36 -16.94 34.34
N SER A 311 20.44 -15.98 34.46
CA SER A 311 20.74 -14.65 35.03
C SER A 311 21.27 -14.73 36.46
N GLY A 312 20.76 -15.66 37.29
CA GLY A 312 21.28 -15.90 38.64
C GLY A 312 22.68 -16.51 38.70
N ARG A 313 23.23 -16.93 37.56
CA ARG A 313 24.59 -17.49 37.40
C ARG A 313 25.49 -16.64 36.50
N LEU A 314 24.99 -15.51 35.99
CA LEU A 314 25.69 -14.69 34.99
C LEU A 314 26.96 -14.06 35.57
N LEU A 315 26.93 -13.62 36.82
CA LEU A 315 28.08 -13.06 37.53
C LEU A 315 28.67 -14.10 38.48
N GLY A 316 30.00 -14.27 38.41
CA GLY A 316 30.76 -15.06 39.37
C GLY A 316 30.99 -14.32 40.71
N GLU A 317 31.74 -14.97 41.61
CA GLU A 317 32.06 -14.46 42.96
C GLU A 317 32.88 -13.15 43.00
N PHE A 318 33.39 -12.69 41.85
CA PHE A 318 34.20 -11.47 41.67
C PHE A 318 33.52 -10.42 40.76
N ASP A 319 32.19 -10.48 40.60
CA ASP A 319 31.41 -9.64 39.67
C ASP A 319 31.84 -9.71 38.19
N THR A 320 32.66 -10.72 37.84
CA THR A 320 33.05 -11.02 36.45
C THR A 320 31.98 -11.88 35.78
N PRO A 321 31.48 -11.51 34.58
CA PRO A 321 30.55 -12.34 33.83
C PRO A 321 31.16 -13.69 33.43
N ASP A 322 30.43 -14.79 33.63
CA ASP A 322 30.79 -16.12 33.10
C ASP A 322 30.49 -16.16 31.59
N VAL A 323 31.52 -16.36 30.78
CA VAL A 323 31.45 -16.37 29.30
C VAL A 323 30.49 -17.43 28.77
N THR A 324 30.42 -18.60 29.41
CA THR A 324 29.54 -19.69 29.00
C THR A 324 28.08 -19.39 29.32
N VAL A 325 27.82 -18.89 30.53
CA VAL A 325 26.47 -18.50 30.97
C VAL A 325 25.98 -17.28 30.17
N ALA A 326 26.85 -16.33 29.86
CA ALA A 326 26.52 -15.19 29.01
C ALA A 326 26.15 -15.62 27.59
N LEU A 327 26.91 -16.54 26.97
CA LEU A 327 26.62 -17.05 25.63
C LEU A 327 25.28 -17.81 25.59
N ASP A 328 25.02 -18.66 26.58
CA ASP A 328 23.75 -19.41 26.65
C ASP A 328 22.56 -18.49 26.98
N LEU A 329 22.75 -17.45 27.80
CA LEU A 329 21.74 -16.43 28.06
C LEU A 329 21.43 -15.59 26.80
N ALA A 330 22.46 -15.23 26.03
CA ALA A 330 22.30 -14.54 24.75
C ALA A 330 21.55 -15.42 23.73
N ARG A 331 21.90 -16.70 23.60
CA ARG A 331 21.17 -17.69 22.79
C ARG A 331 19.71 -17.83 23.23
N LEU A 332 19.43 -17.82 24.53
CA LEU A 332 18.07 -17.90 25.06
C LEU A 332 17.26 -16.64 24.77
N TYR A 333 17.85 -15.44 24.87
CA TYR A 333 17.19 -14.21 24.42
C TYR A 333 16.85 -14.26 22.93
N ALA A 334 17.79 -14.69 22.09
CA ALA A 334 17.55 -14.89 20.65
C ALA A 334 16.46 -15.93 20.36
N TYR A 335 16.41 -17.03 21.12
CA TYR A 335 15.33 -18.03 21.05
C TYR A 335 13.94 -17.42 21.26
N PHE A 336 13.81 -16.46 22.18
CA PHE A 336 12.56 -15.75 22.44
C PHE A 336 12.28 -14.56 21.50
N GLY A 337 13.25 -14.18 20.64
CA GLY A 337 13.13 -13.05 19.71
C GLY A 337 13.63 -11.71 20.28
N PHE A 338 14.35 -11.73 21.39
CA PHE A 338 14.90 -10.54 22.05
C PHE A 338 16.31 -10.22 21.52
N GLY A 339 16.39 -9.59 20.35
CA GLY A 339 17.66 -9.30 19.69
C GLY A 339 18.49 -8.26 20.43
N HIS A 340 17.87 -7.17 20.88
CA HIS A 340 18.58 -6.10 21.57
C HIS A 340 19.23 -6.60 22.87
N GLU A 341 18.51 -7.40 23.66
CA GLU A 341 18.99 -8.08 24.86
C GLU A 341 20.12 -9.07 24.53
N THR A 342 20.01 -9.82 23.43
CA THR A 342 21.07 -10.71 22.94
C THR A 342 22.36 -9.93 22.70
N ARG A 343 22.29 -8.78 21.98
CA ARG A 343 23.47 -7.92 21.73
C ARG A 343 24.03 -7.30 23.01
N GLN A 344 23.18 -6.93 23.97
CA GLN A 344 23.63 -6.43 25.27
C GLN A 344 24.45 -7.47 26.03
N ILE A 345 23.96 -8.71 26.15
CA ILE A 345 24.68 -9.78 26.85
C ILE A 345 26.01 -10.12 26.13
N LEU A 346 26.01 -10.18 24.80
CA LEU A 346 27.24 -10.33 23.99
C LEU A 346 28.24 -9.18 24.17
N GLY A 347 27.79 -8.00 24.61
CA GLY A 347 28.63 -6.86 24.96
C GLY A 347 29.35 -6.98 26.30
N LEU A 348 28.87 -7.84 27.22
CA LEU A 348 29.43 -8.00 28.57
C LEU A 348 30.69 -8.87 28.62
N VAL A 349 30.97 -9.63 27.56
CA VAL A 349 32.01 -10.68 27.52
C VAL A 349 32.82 -10.64 26.23
N GLU A 350 34.08 -11.04 26.36
CA GLU A 350 34.93 -11.42 25.23
C GLU A 350 34.63 -12.87 24.86
N ILE A 351 34.16 -13.08 23.63
CA ILE A 351 33.80 -14.39 23.05
C ILE A 351 34.53 -14.50 21.72
N ASP A 352 34.86 -15.73 21.31
CA ASP A 352 35.31 -16.05 19.95
C ASP A 352 34.47 -15.32 18.89
N ALA A 353 35.15 -14.55 18.02
CA ALA A 353 34.49 -13.70 17.03
C ALA A 353 33.42 -14.43 16.18
N PRO A 354 33.62 -15.66 15.68
CA PRO A 354 32.59 -16.37 14.90
C PRO A 354 31.27 -16.60 15.66
N HIS A 355 31.31 -16.81 16.98
CA HIS A 355 30.10 -16.94 17.80
C HIS A 355 29.44 -15.59 18.04
N LYS A 356 30.25 -14.57 18.35
CA LYS A 356 29.77 -13.22 18.67
C LYS A 356 29.14 -12.54 17.47
N ASP A 357 29.80 -12.59 16.32
CA ASP A 357 29.40 -11.87 15.12
C ASP A 357 28.13 -12.50 14.51
N VAL A 358 28.08 -13.82 14.39
CA VAL A 358 26.89 -14.55 13.87
C VAL A 358 25.67 -14.33 14.76
N LEU A 359 25.80 -14.47 16.09
CA LEU A 359 24.67 -14.28 17.00
C LEU A 359 24.24 -12.81 17.10
N SER A 360 25.18 -11.86 16.98
CA SER A 360 24.87 -10.43 16.88
C SER A 360 24.08 -10.09 15.62
N GLU A 361 24.44 -10.66 14.45
CA GLU A 361 23.67 -10.47 13.22
C GLU A 361 22.29 -11.12 13.28
N MET A 362 22.17 -12.34 13.82
CA MET A 362 20.86 -12.96 14.07
C MET A 362 19.98 -12.08 14.96
N ALA A 363 20.57 -11.46 15.98
CA ALA A 363 19.88 -10.53 16.85
C ALA A 363 19.43 -9.24 16.14
N VAL A 364 20.23 -8.70 15.21
CA VAL A 364 19.78 -7.56 14.36
C VAL A 364 18.61 -7.97 13.47
N ILE A 365 18.67 -9.14 12.84
CA ILE A 365 17.58 -9.69 12.02
C ILE A 365 16.29 -9.90 12.85
N LEU A 366 16.40 -10.23 14.13
CA LEU A 366 15.26 -10.40 15.03
C LEU A 366 14.60 -9.07 15.44
N ASP A 367 15.36 -7.98 15.59
CA ASP A 367 14.77 -6.67 15.94
C ASP A 367 14.29 -5.90 14.71
N ASP A 368 15.18 -5.74 13.72
CA ASP A 368 14.99 -4.86 12.55
C ASP A 368 14.37 -5.61 11.35
N GLY A 369 14.19 -6.93 11.48
CA GLY A 369 13.72 -7.82 10.42
C GLY A 369 14.73 -8.11 9.30
N HIS A 370 15.82 -7.35 9.19
CA HIS A 370 16.87 -7.55 8.20
C HIS A 370 18.25 -7.26 8.79
N ALA A 371 19.32 -7.61 8.06
CA ALA A 371 20.68 -7.26 8.44
C ALA A 371 21.18 -6.02 7.68
N PRO A 372 22.22 -5.32 8.16
CA PRO A 372 22.89 -4.27 7.40
C PRO A 372 23.60 -4.83 6.16
N GLN A 373 23.97 -3.94 5.23
CA GLN A 373 24.76 -4.34 4.06
C GLN A 373 26.14 -4.86 4.49
N GLY A 374 26.61 -5.92 3.83
CA GLY A 374 27.85 -6.61 4.18
C GLY A 374 27.71 -7.68 5.27
N SER A 375 26.49 -8.00 5.70
CA SER A 375 26.18 -9.10 6.62
C SER A 375 26.88 -10.42 6.25
N LEU A 376 27.36 -11.14 7.26
CA LEU A 376 27.92 -12.49 7.16
C LEU A 376 26.94 -13.47 6.50
N PHE A 377 25.63 -13.31 6.72
CA PHE A 377 24.60 -14.14 6.09
C PHE A 377 24.38 -13.84 4.60
N ALA A 378 24.93 -12.75 4.04
CA ALA A 378 24.82 -12.47 2.61
C ALA A 378 25.49 -13.55 1.75
N GLY A 379 24.85 -13.92 0.64
CA GLY A 379 25.37 -14.92 -0.31
C GLY A 379 25.19 -16.38 0.10
N GLN A 380 24.58 -16.68 1.25
CA GLN A 380 24.38 -18.05 1.76
C GLN A 380 23.03 -18.68 1.40
N LEU A 381 22.26 -18.07 0.50
CA LEU A 381 20.95 -18.55 0.05
C LEU A 381 20.95 -19.97 -0.55
N GLY A 382 22.08 -20.42 -1.11
CA GLY A 382 22.24 -21.76 -1.69
C GLY A 382 22.67 -22.84 -0.70
N CYS A 383 22.84 -22.51 0.58
CA CYS A 383 23.29 -23.46 1.59
C CYS A 383 22.20 -24.49 1.97
N LYS A 384 22.59 -25.76 2.14
CA LYS A 384 21.67 -26.83 2.58
C LYS A 384 21.37 -26.78 4.10
N THR A 385 22.07 -25.92 4.84
CA THR A 385 22.04 -25.73 6.30
C THR A 385 20.97 -24.71 6.73
N ALA A 386 20.85 -24.41 8.02
CA ALA A 386 20.00 -23.30 8.50
C ALA A 386 20.46 -21.92 7.99
N ALA A 387 21.69 -21.80 7.45
CA ALA A 387 22.24 -20.56 6.94
C ALA A 387 21.42 -19.98 5.79
N ALA A 388 20.78 -20.80 4.94
CA ALA A 388 19.92 -20.30 3.86
C ALA A 388 18.65 -19.61 4.39
N LEU A 389 18.11 -20.04 5.53
CA LEU A 389 16.97 -19.36 6.17
C LEU A 389 17.40 -17.99 6.69
N TRP A 390 18.50 -17.92 7.45
CA TRP A 390 19.01 -16.66 7.99
C TRP A 390 19.51 -15.71 6.89
N SER A 391 20.06 -16.24 5.80
CA SER A 391 20.35 -15.48 4.57
C SER A 391 19.08 -14.91 3.94
N ALA A 392 18.00 -15.70 3.81
CA ALA A 392 16.73 -15.17 3.30
C ALA A 392 16.08 -14.13 4.25
N LEU A 393 16.41 -14.19 5.54
CA LEU A 393 15.99 -13.20 6.54
C LEU A 393 16.93 -11.98 6.64
N SER A 394 18.18 -12.06 6.16
CA SER A 394 19.14 -10.94 6.23
C SER A 394 18.87 -9.87 5.16
N TYR A 395 18.31 -10.24 4.00
CA TYR A 395 17.98 -9.31 2.92
C TYR A 395 16.64 -8.60 3.14
N GLU A 396 16.56 -7.28 2.92
CA GLU A 396 15.28 -6.56 2.78
C GLU A 396 14.51 -7.03 1.53
N THR A 397 15.22 -7.12 0.40
CA THR A 397 14.76 -7.67 -0.89
C THR A 397 15.73 -8.76 -1.36
N LEU A 398 15.20 -9.94 -1.70
CA LEU A 398 16.03 -11.05 -2.17
C LEU A 398 16.63 -10.76 -3.56
N PRO A 399 17.89 -11.15 -3.82
CA PRO A 399 18.52 -11.02 -5.13
C PRO A 399 17.92 -12.01 -6.14
N ASN A 400 17.54 -11.53 -7.33
CA ASN A 400 16.90 -12.34 -8.38
C ASN A 400 17.82 -13.39 -9.00
N ASP A 401 19.13 -13.11 -9.10
CA ASP A 401 20.10 -13.94 -9.84
C ASP A 401 20.87 -14.94 -8.95
N SER A 402 20.37 -15.21 -7.73
CA SER A 402 21.03 -16.10 -6.77
C SER A 402 20.42 -17.50 -6.75
N ALA A 403 21.26 -18.53 -6.61
CA ALA A 403 20.78 -19.89 -6.35
C ALA A 403 20.23 -19.98 -4.91
N ILE A 404 18.92 -20.19 -4.76
CA ILE A 404 18.22 -20.26 -3.48
C ILE A 404 17.77 -21.70 -3.20
N ASP A 405 18.20 -22.31 -2.08
CA ASP A 405 17.65 -23.59 -1.61
C ASP A 405 16.36 -23.37 -0.82
N LEU A 406 15.26 -23.20 -1.57
CA LEU A 406 13.91 -23.05 -1.03
C LEU A 406 13.51 -24.21 -0.09
N LYS A 407 14.03 -25.43 -0.31
CA LYS A 407 13.72 -26.59 0.54
C LYS A 407 14.47 -26.54 1.86
N ALA A 408 15.70 -26.03 1.88
CA ALA A 408 16.44 -25.76 3.12
C ALA A 408 15.74 -24.66 3.93
N ILE A 409 15.33 -23.56 3.28
CA ILE A 409 14.56 -22.48 3.93
C ILE A 409 13.28 -23.03 4.59
N GLN A 410 12.46 -23.77 3.85
CA GLN A 410 11.21 -24.35 4.36
C GLN A 410 11.42 -25.35 5.50
N ARG A 411 12.42 -26.24 5.39
CA ARG A 411 12.73 -27.23 6.43
C ARG A 411 13.17 -26.57 7.73
N ASN A 412 14.07 -25.60 7.65
CA ASN A 412 14.59 -24.91 8.83
C ASN A 412 13.54 -23.97 9.43
N PHE A 413 12.70 -23.33 8.60
CA PHE A 413 11.56 -22.55 9.08
C PHE A 413 10.56 -23.43 9.85
N ALA A 414 10.25 -24.62 9.34
CA ALA A 414 9.35 -25.56 10.03
C ALA A 414 9.89 -26.05 11.39
N ALA A 415 11.21 -26.06 11.56
CA ALA A 415 11.87 -26.41 12.83
C ALA A 415 11.87 -25.26 13.86
N LEU A 416 11.54 -24.02 13.47
CA LEU A 416 11.51 -22.89 14.40
C LEU A 416 10.38 -23.04 15.46
N PRO A 417 10.61 -22.53 16.69
CA PRO A 417 9.57 -22.37 17.70
C PRO A 417 8.33 -21.62 17.20
N ARG A 418 7.15 -21.90 17.79
CA ARG A 418 5.86 -21.36 17.32
C ARG A 418 5.83 -19.83 17.27
N HIS A 419 6.37 -19.15 18.28
CA HIS A 419 6.40 -17.67 18.35
C HIS A 419 7.28 -17.07 17.24
N LEU A 420 8.45 -17.64 16.97
CA LEU A 420 9.30 -17.18 15.87
C LEU A 420 8.70 -17.49 14.49
N ARG A 421 8.01 -18.62 14.30
CA ARG A 421 7.25 -18.87 13.05
C ARG A 421 6.13 -17.85 12.83
N LEU A 422 5.47 -17.44 13.91
CA LEU A 422 4.43 -16.41 13.89
C LEU A 422 4.98 -15.02 13.52
N TYR A 423 6.18 -14.69 14.01
CA TYR A 423 6.83 -13.39 13.83
C TYR A 423 7.59 -13.27 12.49
N LEU A 424 8.51 -14.21 12.21
CA LEU A 424 9.37 -14.20 11.02
C LEU A 424 8.68 -14.75 9.76
N GLY A 425 7.65 -15.60 9.93
CA GLY A 425 6.96 -16.26 8.82
C GLY A 425 6.32 -15.29 7.82
N PRO A 426 5.56 -14.27 8.26
CA PRO A 426 5.00 -13.27 7.35
C PRO A 426 6.06 -12.45 6.60
N LEU A 427 7.17 -12.11 7.29
CA LEU A 427 8.29 -11.38 6.71
C LEU A 427 8.97 -12.18 5.59
N LEU A 428 9.30 -13.44 5.87
CA LEU A 428 9.86 -14.39 4.90
C LEU A 428 8.92 -14.61 3.71
N ALA A 429 7.61 -14.77 3.96
CA ALA A 429 6.61 -14.95 2.90
C ALA A 429 6.48 -13.73 1.98
N ARG A 430 6.52 -12.49 2.52
CA ARG A 430 6.53 -11.26 1.71
C ARG A 430 7.76 -11.20 0.80
N ARG A 431 8.95 -11.54 1.32
CA ARG A 431 10.21 -11.56 0.55
C ARG A 431 10.19 -12.60 -0.57
N LEU A 432 9.77 -13.82 -0.26
CA LEU A 432 9.60 -14.89 -1.26
C LEU A 432 8.57 -14.50 -2.33
N THR A 433 7.45 -13.87 -1.96
CA THR A 433 6.45 -13.35 -2.90
C THR A 433 7.05 -12.31 -3.85
N ARG A 434 7.78 -11.32 -3.33
CA ARG A 434 8.43 -10.25 -4.12
C ARG A 434 9.52 -10.78 -5.05
N ALA A 435 10.19 -11.87 -4.67
CA ALA A 435 11.15 -12.61 -5.50
C ALA A 435 10.50 -13.57 -6.52
N GLY A 436 9.16 -13.60 -6.62
CA GLY A 436 8.43 -14.49 -7.53
C GLY A 436 8.29 -15.94 -7.05
N HIS A 437 8.78 -16.30 -5.86
CA HIS A 437 8.68 -17.64 -5.27
C HIS A 437 7.31 -17.88 -4.58
N VAL A 438 6.24 -17.59 -5.31
CA VAL A 438 4.83 -17.62 -4.87
C VAL A 438 4.44 -18.94 -4.18
N GLU A 439 4.82 -20.10 -4.74
CA GLU A 439 4.52 -21.40 -4.13
C GLU A 439 5.21 -21.60 -2.77
N SER A 440 6.44 -21.08 -2.61
CA SER A 440 7.19 -21.21 -1.37
C SER A 440 6.64 -20.28 -0.30
N ALA A 441 6.28 -19.05 -0.67
CA ALA A 441 5.57 -18.12 0.22
C ALA A 441 4.24 -18.70 0.72
N ASP A 442 3.45 -19.31 -0.17
CA ASP A 442 2.18 -19.98 0.17
C ASP A 442 2.39 -21.13 1.18
N GLN A 443 3.43 -21.94 0.99
CA GLN A 443 3.77 -23.01 1.92
C GLN A 443 4.19 -22.50 3.30
N ILE A 444 4.97 -21.41 3.37
CA ILE A 444 5.34 -20.77 4.64
C ILE A 444 4.09 -20.28 5.38
N LEU A 445 3.17 -19.57 4.71
CA LEU A 445 1.93 -19.10 5.34
C LEU A 445 1.04 -20.25 5.82
N ARG A 446 0.89 -21.33 5.03
CA ARG A 446 0.18 -22.56 5.45
C ARG A 446 0.82 -23.25 6.67
N MET A 447 2.11 -23.06 6.95
CA MET A 447 2.76 -23.58 8.16
C MET A 447 2.47 -22.73 9.40
N ILE A 448 2.16 -21.45 9.24
CA ILE A 448 1.75 -20.54 10.31
C ILE A 448 0.31 -20.85 10.73
N ASP A 449 -0.59 -21.04 9.76
CA ASP A 449 -2.03 -21.24 9.98
C ASP A 449 -2.41 -22.49 10.79
N ARG A 450 -1.55 -23.51 10.76
CA ARG A 450 -1.83 -24.80 11.42
C ARG A 450 -2.04 -24.59 12.91
N ASN A 451 -3.27 -24.88 13.36
CA ASN A 451 -3.73 -24.79 14.74
C ASN A 451 -3.83 -23.36 15.29
N GLN A 452 -4.21 -22.38 14.46
CA GLN A 452 -4.48 -21.00 14.91
C GLN A 452 -5.93 -20.59 14.60
N PRO A 453 -6.71 -20.14 15.60
CA PRO A 453 -8.10 -19.71 15.38
C PRO A 453 -8.21 -18.32 14.74
N GLU A 454 -7.22 -17.45 14.97
CA GLU A 454 -7.17 -16.10 14.43
C GLU A 454 -5.84 -15.87 13.68
N LYS A 455 -5.90 -15.10 12.58
CA LYS A 455 -4.71 -14.72 11.80
C LYS A 455 -4.05 -13.50 12.44
N THR A 456 -2.73 -13.44 12.47
CA THR A 456 -2.04 -12.19 12.83
C THR A 456 -2.11 -11.18 11.69
N ALA A 457 -2.13 -9.89 12.02
CA ALA A 457 -2.12 -8.80 11.04
C ALA A 457 -0.95 -8.91 10.05
N GLY A 458 0.25 -9.28 10.53
CA GLY A 458 1.39 -9.58 9.67
C GLY A 458 1.11 -10.72 8.68
N ALA A 459 0.51 -11.82 9.11
CA ALA A 459 0.17 -12.93 8.24
C ALA A 459 -0.88 -12.54 7.18
N SER A 460 -1.92 -11.78 7.55
CA SER A 460 -2.88 -11.24 6.56
C SER A 460 -2.23 -10.27 5.59
N MET A 461 -1.28 -9.43 6.03
CA MET A 461 -0.52 -8.55 5.14
C MET A 461 0.32 -9.33 4.12
N ALA A 462 0.96 -10.43 4.55
CA ALA A 462 1.71 -11.32 3.67
C ALA A 462 0.79 -12.07 2.68
N ARG A 463 -0.43 -12.45 3.09
CA ARG A 463 -1.44 -13.03 2.19
C ARG A 463 -1.93 -12.04 1.15
N ALA A 464 -2.12 -10.76 1.52
CA ALA A 464 -2.52 -9.73 0.59
C ALA A 464 -1.50 -9.61 -0.57
N GLU A 465 -0.20 -9.44 -0.25
CA GLU A 465 0.86 -9.40 -1.26
C GLU A 465 0.93 -10.69 -2.08
N LEU A 466 0.74 -11.87 -1.46
CA LEU A 466 0.71 -13.16 -2.14
C LEU A 466 -0.48 -13.31 -3.09
N ALA A 467 -1.67 -12.83 -2.71
CA ALA A 467 -2.86 -12.86 -3.53
C ALA A 467 -2.73 -11.91 -4.74
N GLU A 468 -2.08 -10.75 -4.59
CA GLU A 468 -1.74 -9.88 -5.73
C GLU A 468 -0.77 -10.58 -6.69
N ALA A 469 0.29 -11.22 -6.19
CA ALA A 469 1.23 -11.98 -7.02
C ALA A 469 0.60 -13.20 -7.73
N LYS A 470 -0.49 -13.76 -7.18
CA LYS A 470 -1.31 -14.81 -7.82
C LYS A 470 -2.37 -14.28 -8.79
N GLY A 471 -2.53 -12.96 -8.94
CA GLY A 471 -3.58 -12.36 -9.75
C GLY A 471 -4.99 -12.47 -9.16
N ASN A 472 -5.12 -12.59 -7.83
CA ASN A 472 -6.41 -12.58 -7.12
C ASN A 472 -6.64 -11.24 -6.39
N PRO A 473 -7.07 -10.17 -7.10
CA PRO A 473 -7.21 -8.85 -6.50
C PRO A 473 -8.29 -8.78 -5.42
N LYS A 474 -9.31 -9.66 -5.46
CA LYS A 474 -10.42 -9.67 -4.49
C LYS A 474 -9.96 -10.18 -3.11
N GLU A 475 -9.28 -11.33 -3.07
CA GLU A 475 -8.69 -11.86 -1.84
C GLU A 475 -7.66 -10.89 -1.26
N ALA A 476 -6.82 -10.29 -2.11
CA ALA A 476 -5.86 -9.28 -1.69
C ALA A 476 -6.52 -8.07 -1.01
N THR A 477 -7.61 -7.52 -1.57
CA THR A 477 -8.34 -6.40 -0.95
C THR A 477 -8.95 -6.80 0.39
N SER A 478 -9.55 -7.99 0.49
CA SER A 478 -10.17 -8.48 1.74
C SER A 478 -9.15 -8.71 2.87
N GLU A 479 -7.97 -9.23 2.56
CA GLU A 479 -6.88 -9.35 3.54
C GLU A 479 -6.32 -7.97 3.93
N LEU A 480 -6.17 -7.01 3.00
CA LEU A 480 -5.78 -5.62 3.33
C LEU A 480 -6.78 -4.93 4.26
N GLU A 481 -8.09 -5.10 4.01
CA GLU A 481 -9.15 -4.55 4.87
C GLU A 481 -9.10 -5.15 6.28
N THR A 482 -8.83 -6.45 6.39
CA THR A 482 -8.61 -7.13 7.68
C THR A 482 -7.42 -6.53 8.44
N VAL A 483 -6.31 -6.24 7.74
CA VAL A 483 -5.13 -5.62 8.35
C VAL A 483 -5.40 -4.17 8.75
N ALA A 484 -6.06 -3.38 7.89
CA ALA A 484 -6.41 -1.99 8.17
C ALA A 484 -7.28 -1.82 9.43
N GLN A 485 -8.16 -2.80 9.72
CA GLN A 485 -9.03 -2.79 10.90
C GLN A 485 -8.33 -3.28 12.19
N SER A 486 -7.15 -3.90 12.08
CA SER A 486 -6.50 -4.56 13.23
C SER A 486 -5.77 -3.63 14.20
N ASN A 487 -5.54 -2.36 13.83
CA ASN A 487 -4.74 -1.39 14.58
C ASN A 487 -3.34 -1.92 15.01
N ALA A 488 -2.76 -2.79 14.17
CA ALA A 488 -1.41 -3.34 14.35
C ALA A 488 -0.38 -2.59 13.49
N GLU A 489 0.91 -2.83 13.74
CA GLU A 489 2.05 -2.27 13.00
C GLU A 489 1.87 -2.22 11.45
N PRO A 490 1.46 -3.29 10.72
CA PRO A 490 1.29 -3.22 9.27
C PRO A 490 0.05 -2.44 8.79
N SER A 491 -0.83 -1.94 9.68
CA SER A 491 -2.09 -1.29 9.31
C SER A 491 -1.87 -0.02 8.49
N ALA A 492 -0.82 0.74 8.77
CA ALA A 492 -0.47 1.95 8.02
C ALA A 492 -0.08 1.63 6.54
N ASP A 493 0.75 0.61 6.32
CA ASP A 493 1.10 0.12 4.96
C ASP A 493 -0.12 -0.49 4.25
N ALA A 494 -0.97 -1.22 4.99
CA ALA A 494 -2.20 -1.78 4.45
C ALA A 494 -3.21 -0.72 3.99
N VAL A 495 -3.43 0.33 4.77
CA VAL A 495 -4.30 1.46 4.40
C VAL A 495 -3.78 2.19 3.17
N LEU A 496 -2.47 2.46 3.10
CA LEU A 496 -1.83 3.07 1.93
C LEU A 496 -2.06 2.23 0.66
N LYS A 497 -1.82 0.91 0.73
CA LYS A 497 -2.04 -0.01 -0.39
C LYS A 497 -3.51 -0.09 -0.79
N LEU A 498 -4.42 -0.18 0.18
CA LEU A 498 -5.86 -0.26 -0.04
C LEU A 498 -6.39 0.99 -0.76
N ILE A 499 -5.98 2.19 -0.33
CA ILE A 499 -6.35 3.45 -0.98
C ILE A 499 -5.79 3.52 -2.40
N ASN A 500 -4.48 3.30 -2.58
CA ASN A 500 -3.87 3.37 -3.92
C ASN A 500 -4.52 2.40 -4.91
N LYS A 501 -4.91 1.20 -4.44
CA LYS A 501 -5.61 0.19 -5.24
C LYS A 501 -7.04 0.60 -5.59
N ARG A 502 -7.79 1.19 -4.65
CA ARG A 502 -9.13 1.72 -4.92
C ARG A 502 -9.10 2.92 -5.88
N LEU A 503 -8.16 3.85 -5.69
CA LEU A 503 -7.93 4.98 -6.62
C LEU A 503 -7.61 4.49 -8.03
N ALA A 504 -6.66 3.56 -8.19
CA ALA A 504 -6.28 2.99 -9.48
C ALA A 504 -7.41 2.21 -10.18
N ALA A 505 -8.35 1.67 -9.40
CA ALA A 505 -9.53 0.96 -9.91
C ALA A 505 -10.79 1.86 -10.05
N LYS A 506 -10.67 3.18 -9.81
CA LYS A 506 -11.80 4.14 -9.66
C LYS A 506 -12.94 3.59 -8.79
N GLN A 507 -12.58 2.93 -7.68
CA GLN A 507 -13.51 2.36 -6.69
C GLN A 507 -13.81 3.35 -5.56
N GLU A 508 -15.02 3.24 -4.99
CA GLU A 508 -15.45 4.06 -3.85
C GLU A 508 -14.52 3.94 -2.64
N ILE A 509 -14.16 5.09 -2.08
CA ILE A 509 -13.37 5.21 -0.86
C ILE A 509 -14.26 5.85 0.20
N SER A 510 -14.43 5.19 1.35
CA SER A 510 -15.18 5.76 2.45
C SER A 510 -14.41 6.90 3.09
N PHE A 511 -15.14 7.92 3.57
CA PHE A 511 -14.56 9.03 4.32
C PHE A 511 -13.74 8.54 5.53
N ASP A 512 -14.23 7.52 6.24
CA ASP A 512 -13.51 6.93 7.39
C ASP A 512 -12.14 6.34 7.00
N LEU A 513 -12.02 5.71 5.83
CA LEU A 513 -10.74 5.18 5.34
C LEU A 513 -9.77 6.32 4.96
N ALA A 514 -10.28 7.41 4.39
CA ALA A 514 -9.48 8.62 4.16
C ALA A 514 -8.98 9.19 5.51
N GLN A 515 -9.88 9.40 6.48
CA GLN A 515 -9.53 9.91 7.81
C GLN A 515 -8.51 9.02 8.54
N LEU A 516 -8.62 7.69 8.41
CA LEU A 516 -7.65 6.74 8.95
C LEU A 516 -6.26 6.91 8.31
N ALA A 517 -6.17 7.14 7.00
CA ALA A 517 -4.91 7.47 6.34
C ALA A 517 -4.32 8.81 6.84
N GLY A 518 -5.16 9.82 7.07
CA GLY A 518 -4.75 11.09 7.69
C GLY A 518 -4.18 10.90 9.11
N ALA A 519 -4.79 10.02 9.91
CA ALA A 519 -4.28 9.67 11.24
C ALA A 519 -2.91 8.97 11.15
N TYR A 520 -2.77 7.93 10.32
CA TYR A 520 -1.49 7.24 10.13
C TYR A 520 -0.40 8.13 9.51
N ALA A 521 -0.76 9.09 8.65
CA ALA A 521 0.17 10.09 8.11
C ALA A 521 0.76 10.98 9.21
N GLN A 522 -0.08 11.38 10.18
CA GLN A 522 0.32 12.20 11.33
C GLN A 522 1.13 11.42 12.36
N GLU A 523 0.84 10.12 12.54
CA GLU A 523 1.63 9.22 13.39
C GLU A 523 3.03 8.99 12.79
N ASN A 524 3.10 8.70 11.48
CA ASN A 524 4.35 8.41 10.76
C ASN A 524 5.07 9.69 10.27
N ARG A 525 4.86 10.83 10.95
CA ARG A 525 5.38 12.13 10.50
C ARG A 525 6.90 12.14 10.44
N GLY A 526 7.44 12.58 9.30
CA GLY A 526 8.88 12.60 9.02
C GLY A 526 9.40 11.33 8.35
N ALA A 527 8.67 10.21 8.41
CA ALA A 527 9.00 9.00 7.65
C ALA A 527 8.46 9.07 6.21
N LYS A 528 9.10 8.34 5.29
CA LYS A 528 8.65 8.19 3.89
C LYS A 528 7.24 7.60 3.80
N LEU A 529 6.88 6.70 4.72
CA LEU A 529 5.53 6.13 4.83
C LEU A 529 4.49 7.20 5.15
N GLY A 530 4.76 8.09 6.11
CA GLY A 530 3.88 9.21 6.45
C GLY A 530 3.70 10.21 5.31
N GLN A 531 4.76 10.50 4.55
CA GLN A 531 4.66 11.31 3.33
C GLN A 531 3.74 10.66 2.28
N ASN A 532 3.90 9.36 2.03
CA ASN A 532 3.04 8.64 1.09
C ASN A 532 1.57 8.59 1.56
N LEU A 533 1.35 8.37 2.85
CA LEU A 533 0.02 8.39 3.46
C LEU A 533 -0.64 9.77 3.40
N ALA A 534 0.12 10.86 3.58
CA ALA A 534 -0.42 12.22 3.46
C ALA A 534 -0.94 12.50 2.04
N ARG A 535 -0.24 12.02 1.00
CA ARG A 535 -0.69 12.13 -0.40
C ARG A 535 -1.94 11.28 -0.64
N ALA A 536 -1.91 10.02 -0.20
CA ALA A 536 -3.03 9.10 -0.32
C ALA A 536 -4.28 9.60 0.42
N TYR A 537 -4.11 10.25 1.58
CA TYR A 537 -5.17 10.89 2.36
C TYR A 537 -5.86 12.02 1.57
N ILE A 538 -5.10 12.94 0.96
CA ILE A 538 -5.65 14.03 0.14
C ILE A 538 -6.45 13.44 -1.04
N SER A 539 -5.87 12.51 -1.81
CA SER A 539 -6.56 11.86 -2.93
C SER A 539 -7.79 11.04 -2.48
N ALA A 540 -7.75 10.39 -1.32
CA ALA A 540 -8.87 9.65 -0.74
C ALA A 540 -10.00 10.58 -0.26
N LEU A 541 -9.69 11.78 0.23
CA LEU A 541 -10.71 12.78 0.56
C LEU A 541 -11.46 13.23 -0.70
N ALA A 542 -10.76 13.52 -1.80
CA ALA A 542 -11.40 13.82 -3.08
C ALA A 542 -12.28 12.66 -3.58
N ALA A 543 -11.75 11.44 -3.58
CA ALA A 543 -12.48 10.24 -4.03
C ALA A 543 -13.69 9.89 -3.15
N SER A 544 -13.70 10.30 -1.87
CA SER A 544 -14.85 10.15 -0.96
C SER A 544 -15.88 11.29 -1.05
N GLY A 545 -15.68 12.26 -1.94
CA GLY A 545 -16.55 13.43 -2.10
C GLY A 545 -16.30 14.55 -1.07
N ALA A 546 -15.31 14.41 -0.19
CA ALA A 546 -14.97 15.38 0.85
C ALA A 546 -14.10 16.54 0.31
N PHE A 547 -14.47 17.11 -0.84
CA PHE A 547 -13.70 18.12 -1.59
C PHE A 547 -13.26 19.30 -0.73
N ASP A 548 -14.17 19.85 0.07
CA ASP A 548 -13.91 20.97 0.98
C ASP A 548 -12.75 20.69 1.96
N GLN A 549 -12.60 19.45 2.42
CA GLN A 549 -11.49 19.03 3.28
C GLN A 549 -10.24 18.69 2.46
N SER A 550 -10.42 18.03 1.31
CA SER A 550 -9.35 17.68 0.37
C SER A 550 -8.53 18.90 -0.04
N PHE A 551 -9.17 19.97 -0.52
CA PHE A 551 -8.48 21.19 -0.95
C PHE A 551 -7.82 21.93 0.22
N ARG A 552 -8.43 21.95 1.42
CA ARG A 552 -7.79 22.55 2.61
C ARG A 552 -6.52 21.82 3.03
N GLU A 553 -6.51 20.49 3.02
CA GLU A 553 -5.32 19.72 3.36
C GLU A 553 -4.27 19.75 2.25
N PHE A 554 -4.68 19.83 0.98
CA PHE A 554 -3.78 20.11 -0.14
C PHE A 554 -3.08 21.46 0.02
N ASP A 555 -3.83 22.54 0.23
CA ASP A 555 -3.28 23.89 0.46
C ASP A 555 -2.32 23.92 1.67
N ARG A 556 -2.67 23.20 2.75
CA ARG A 556 -1.86 23.10 3.97
C ARG A 556 -0.53 22.35 3.77
N LEU A 557 -0.50 21.39 2.84
CA LEU A 557 0.66 20.52 2.59
C LEU A 557 1.43 20.89 1.31
N SER A 558 0.87 21.76 0.47
CA SER A 558 1.44 22.21 -0.81
C SER A 558 2.88 22.73 -0.69
N SER A 559 3.20 23.49 0.38
CA SER A 559 4.56 23.99 0.64
C SER A 559 5.60 22.90 0.93
N ASP A 560 5.16 21.74 1.40
CA ASP A 560 6.01 20.65 1.88
C ASP A 560 6.13 19.53 0.83
N LEU A 561 5.42 19.65 -0.30
CA LEU A 561 5.41 18.71 -1.42
C LEU A 561 6.46 19.08 -2.47
N ALA A 562 7.07 18.07 -3.08
CA ALA A 562 7.88 18.26 -4.29
C ALA A 562 6.97 18.65 -5.47
N PRO A 563 7.41 19.50 -6.42
CA PRO A 563 6.60 19.97 -7.54
C PRO A 563 5.85 18.87 -8.31
N ASP A 564 6.56 17.81 -8.72
CA ASP A 564 5.95 16.68 -9.43
C ASP A 564 4.83 15.99 -8.63
N SER A 565 4.97 15.96 -7.29
CA SER A 565 3.96 15.39 -6.40
C SER A 565 2.78 16.35 -6.17
N HIS A 566 3.04 17.66 -6.16
CA HIS A 566 2.00 18.69 -6.10
C HIS A 566 1.08 18.59 -7.33
N ASP A 567 1.66 18.59 -8.54
CA ASP A 567 0.90 18.60 -9.78
C ASP A 567 0.11 17.29 -9.99
N MET A 568 0.70 16.14 -9.65
CA MET A 568 0.02 14.84 -9.69
C MET A 568 -1.21 14.80 -8.76
N ILE A 569 -1.09 15.35 -7.54
CA ILE A 569 -2.21 15.41 -6.58
C ILE A 569 -3.26 16.44 -7.05
N GLN A 570 -2.84 17.58 -7.59
CA GLN A 570 -3.75 18.58 -8.15
C GLN A 570 -4.57 18.01 -9.32
N GLN A 571 -3.94 17.31 -10.26
CA GLN A 571 -4.63 16.65 -11.36
C GLN A 571 -5.64 15.62 -10.84
N THR A 572 -5.25 14.77 -9.87
CA THR A 572 -6.15 13.81 -9.22
C THR A 572 -7.36 14.50 -8.57
N LEU A 573 -7.14 15.62 -7.87
CA LEU A 573 -8.20 16.38 -7.20
C LEU A 573 -9.18 17.02 -8.19
N ILE A 574 -8.68 17.59 -9.29
CA ILE A 574 -9.51 18.19 -10.33
C ILE A 574 -10.27 17.12 -11.12
N GLU A 575 -9.69 15.94 -11.38
CA GLU A 575 -10.38 14.81 -11.99
C GLU A 575 -11.58 14.37 -11.13
N TYR A 576 -11.37 14.03 -9.85
CA TYR A 576 -12.47 13.65 -8.95
C TYR A 576 -13.51 14.76 -8.72
N LEU A 577 -13.09 16.02 -8.69
CA LEU A 577 -14.02 17.17 -8.62
C LEU A 577 -14.90 17.26 -9.88
N THR A 578 -14.32 17.01 -11.06
CA THR A 578 -15.03 17.11 -12.35
C THR A 578 -15.96 15.93 -12.58
N ASP A 579 -15.54 14.71 -12.23
CA ASP A 579 -16.32 13.49 -12.41
C ASP A 579 -17.46 13.36 -11.37
N ASN A 580 -17.19 13.65 -10.08
CA ASN A 580 -18.05 13.18 -8.98
C ASN A 580 -18.70 14.29 -8.11
N ALA A 581 -18.28 15.56 -8.21
CA ALA A 581 -18.87 16.61 -7.37
C ALA A 581 -20.26 17.05 -7.86
N ASP A 582 -21.10 17.59 -6.98
CA ASP A 582 -22.26 18.39 -7.40
C ASP A 582 -21.82 19.72 -8.03
N ASP A 583 -22.70 20.36 -8.81
CA ASP A 583 -22.34 21.56 -9.56
C ASP A 583 -21.95 22.74 -8.66
N LEU A 584 -22.52 22.85 -7.46
CA LEU A 584 -22.18 23.93 -6.52
C LEU A 584 -20.76 23.75 -5.97
N ALA A 585 -20.39 22.52 -5.59
CA ALA A 585 -19.05 22.17 -5.15
C ALA A 585 -18.02 22.30 -6.29
N PHE A 586 -18.37 21.82 -7.49
CA PHE A 586 -17.56 21.97 -8.70
C PHE A 586 -17.26 23.44 -9.00
N LEU A 587 -18.29 24.29 -9.13
CA LEU A 587 -18.15 25.72 -9.42
C LEU A 587 -17.39 26.45 -8.31
N ARG A 588 -17.65 26.12 -7.03
CA ARG A 588 -16.95 26.72 -5.91
C ARG A 588 -15.44 26.47 -5.97
N HIS A 589 -14.99 25.24 -6.16
CA HIS A 589 -13.56 24.91 -6.15
C HIS A 589 -12.85 25.29 -7.45
N THR A 590 -13.51 25.16 -8.62
CA THR A 590 -12.93 25.61 -9.89
C THR A 590 -12.73 27.12 -9.95
N LEU A 591 -13.76 27.91 -9.63
CA LEU A 591 -13.73 29.37 -9.77
C LEU A 591 -12.95 30.06 -8.63
N ALA A 592 -12.85 29.47 -7.43
CA ALA A 592 -12.17 30.07 -6.29
C ALA A 592 -10.64 30.19 -6.43
N GLY A 593 -10.01 29.38 -7.28
CA GLY A 593 -8.56 29.47 -7.51
C GLY A 593 -7.87 28.12 -7.69
N HIS A 594 -8.40 27.04 -7.09
CA HIS A 594 -7.75 25.72 -7.07
C HIS A 594 -7.58 25.08 -8.45
N ALA A 595 -8.36 25.51 -9.45
CA ALA A 595 -8.23 25.09 -10.85
C ALA A 595 -7.64 26.16 -11.79
N ARG A 596 -7.31 27.37 -11.33
CA ARG A 596 -7.02 28.54 -12.21
C ARG A 596 -5.74 28.47 -13.06
N HIS A 597 -4.93 27.42 -12.93
CA HIS A 597 -3.75 27.22 -13.76
C HIS A 597 -3.97 26.07 -14.76
N ALA A 598 -4.79 26.36 -15.78
CA ALA A 598 -5.07 25.43 -16.89
C ALA A 598 -3.80 24.80 -17.51
N GLY A 599 -2.69 25.55 -17.58
CA GLY A 599 -1.42 25.10 -18.13
C GLY A 599 -0.71 23.97 -17.37
N ASN A 600 -1.16 23.63 -16.14
CA ASN A 600 -0.60 22.52 -15.35
C ASN A 600 -1.49 21.25 -15.40
N LEU A 601 -2.67 21.33 -16.01
CA LEU A 601 -3.59 20.19 -16.12
C LEU A 601 -3.28 19.36 -17.37
N ALA A 602 -3.51 18.04 -17.28
CA ALA A 602 -3.52 17.19 -18.47
C ALA A 602 -4.62 17.68 -19.44
N PRO A 603 -4.40 17.69 -20.77
CA PRO A 603 -5.36 18.25 -21.72
C PRO A 603 -6.75 17.62 -21.67
N GLU A 604 -6.84 16.31 -21.39
CA GLU A 604 -8.09 15.58 -21.20
C GLU A 604 -8.89 16.12 -20.00
N ILE A 605 -8.23 16.33 -18.86
CA ILE A 605 -8.84 16.92 -17.64
C ILE A 605 -9.27 18.36 -17.91
N ALA A 606 -8.44 19.15 -18.58
CA ALA A 606 -8.77 20.53 -18.95
C ALA A 606 -10.00 20.61 -19.88
N ALA A 607 -10.12 19.67 -20.84
CA ALA A 607 -11.29 19.55 -21.70
C ALA A 607 -12.55 19.18 -20.91
N ALA A 608 -12.47 18.21 -19.98
CA ALA A 608 -13.60 17.83 -19.13
C ALA A 608 -14.09 18.99 -18.23
N VAL A 609 -13.16 19.73 -17.61
CA VAL A 609 -13.47 20.93 -16.81
C VAL A 609 -14.13 22.00 -17.67
N ALA A 610 -13.56 22.30 -18.85
CA ALA A 610 -14.11 23.29 -19.77
C ALA A 610 -15.53 22.93 -20.22
N LYS A 611 -15.75 21.66 -20.58
CA LYS A 611 -17.08 21.19 -21.02
C LYS A 611 -18.11 21.30 -19.89
N ARG A 612 -17.77 20.86 -18.67
CA ARG A 612 -18.67 20.97 -17.52
C ARG A 612 -18.97 22.42 -17.11
N LEU A 613 -17.99 23.32 -17.24
CA LEU A 613 -18.20 24.77 -17.05
C LEU A 613 -19.13 25.37 -18.11
N LEU A 614 -18.97 24.99 -19.37
CA LEU A 614 -19.84 25.43 -20.48
C LEU A 614 -21.28 24.94 -20.28
N ASP A 615 -21.46 23.67 -19.93
CA ASP A 615 -22.79 23.08 -19.69
C ASP A 615 -23.49 23.70 -18.46
N ASN A 616 -22.72 24.30 -17.54
CA ASN A 616 -23.21 25.12 -16.41
C ASN A 616 -23.38 26.62 -16.75
N GLY A 617 -23.11 27.06 -17.99
CA GLY A 617 -23.27 28.46 -18.43
C GLY A 617 -22.13 29.42 -18.01
N PHE A 618 -20.91 28.90 -17.85
CA PHE A 618 -19.71 29.71 -17.53
C PHE A 618 -18.72 29.74 -18.70
N GLU A 619 -19.13 30.31 -19.84
CA GLU A 619 -18.39 30.23 -21.11
C GLU A 619 -17.01 30.91 -21.02
N THR A 620 -16.94 32.06 -20.34
CA THR A 620 -15.66 32.79 -20.14
C THR A 620 -14.67 31.96 -19.32
N ALA A 621 -15.13 31.27 -18.27
CA ALA A 621 -14.27 30.44 -17.44
C ALA A 621 -13.87 29.15 -18.18
N ALA A 622 -14.79 28.54 -18.92
CA ALA A 622 -14.51 27.37 -19.77
C ALA A 622 -13.39 27.65 -20.78
N LEU A 623 -13.36 28.86 -21.36
CA LEU A 623 -12.34 29.25 -22.33
C LEU A 623 -10.93 29.25 -21.76
N GLU A 624 -10.74 29.60 -20.48
CA GLU A 624 -9.41 29.62 -19.85
C GLU A 624 -8.73 28.24 -19.94
N PHE A 625 -9.49 27.16 -19.74
CA PHE A 625 -9.01 25.78 -19.73
C PHE A 625 -8.61 25.22 -21.10
N VAL A 626 -9.25 25.68 -22.17
CA VAL A 626 -8.97 25.24 -23.57
C VAL A 626 -8.29 26.32 -24.42
N SER A 627 -7.84 27.42 -23.81
CA SER A 627 -7.19 28.54 -24.52
C SER A 627 -5.81 28.19 -25.11
N ALA A 628 -5.08 27.25 -24.49
CA ALA A 628 -3.75 26.86 -24.91
C ALA A 628 -3.75 26.00 -26.20
N PRO A 629 -2.80 26.20 -27.14
CA PRO A 629 -2.65 25.32 -28.30
C PRO A 629 -2.14 23.92 -27.91
N THR A 630 -3.03 22.94 -27.90
CA THR A 630 -2.69 21.53 -27.66
C THR A 630 -2.43 20.80 -29.00
N PRO A 631 -1.31 20.07 -29.18
CA PRO A 631 -1.08 19.22 -30.35
C PRO A 631 -1.78 17.86 -30.23
N GLY A 632 -1.99 17.18 -31.37
CA GLY A 632 -2.55 15.81 -31.39
C GLY A 632 -4.09 15.76 -31.27
N PRO A 633 -4.66 14.60 -30.86
CA PRO A 633 -6.12 14.42 -30.78
C PRO A 633 -6.79 15.36 -29.76
N GLU A 634 -6.12 15.65 -28.65
CA GLU A 634 -6.59 16.63 -27.67
C GLU A 634 -6.71 18.05 -28.26
N GLY A 635 -5.87 18.39 -29.24
CA GLY A 635 -5.99 19.60 -30.05
C GLY A 635 -7.21 19.65 -30.97
N ARG A 636 -7.87 18.52 -31.25
CA ARG A 636 -9.21 18.46 -31.87
C ARG A 636 -10.28 18.72 -30.82
N SER A 637 -10.23 18.03 -29.68
CA SER A 637 -11.17 18.20 -28.56
C SER A 637 -11.23 19.67 -28.10
N HIS A 638 -10.08 20.28 -27.81
CA HIS A 638 -9.99 21.68 -27.37
C HIS A 638 -10.55 22.67 -28.40
N ARG A 639 -10.35 22.43 -29.71
CA ARG A 639 -10.94 23.28 -30.78
C ARG A 639 -12.45 23.17 -30.85
N LEU A 640 -13.01 21.97 -30.71
CA LEU A 640 -14.46 21.76 -30.70
C LEU A 640 -15.10 22.47 -29.51
N ILE A 641 -14.52 22.33 -28.31
CA ILE A 641 -14.99 23.04 -27.11
C ILE A 641 -14.88 24.57 -27.29
N ARG A 642 -13.79 25.09 -27.87
CA ARG A 642 -13.69 26.54 -28.19
C ARG A 642 -14.74 26.99 -29.21
N ALA A 643 -15.10 26.15 -30.19
CA ALA A 643 -16.19 26.44 -31.11
C ALA A 643 -17.56 26.46 -30.41
N GLU A 644 -17.85 25.50 -29.51
CA GLU A 644 -19.07 25.50 -28.69
C GLU A 644 -19.15 26.75 -27.78
N ILE A 645 -18.04 27.13 -27.13
CA ILE A 645 -17.94 28.37 -26.34
C ILE A 645 -18.25 29.61 -27.20
N ALA A 646 -17.68 29.69 -28.40
CA ALA A 646 -17.93 30.80 -29.32
C ALA A 646 -19.39 30.85 -29.81
N LEU A 647 -20.04 29.70 -30.02
CA LEU A 647 -21.47 29.63 -30.33
C LEU A 647 -22.33 30.12 -29.14
N ALA A 648 -22.03 29.67 -27.92
CA ALA A 648 -22.74 30.11 -26.71
C ALA A 648 -22.59 31.63 -26.47
N GLN A 649 -21.42 32.20 -26.79
CA GLN A 649 -21.16 33.64 -26.75
C GLN A 649 -21.75 34.43 -27.96
N ASN A 650 -22.49 33.77 -28.85
CA ASN A 650 -23.05 34.34 -30.08
C ASN A 650 -21.99 34.98 -31.01
N GLN A 651 -20.83 34.31 -31.15
CA GLN A 651 -19.70 34.71 -31.99
C GLN A 651 -19.51 33.69 -33.15
N PRO A 652 -20.44 33.60 -34.12
CA PRO A 652 -20.40 32.57 -35.15
C PRO A 652 -19.11 32.57 -35.97
N ARG A 653 -18.57 33.75 -36.33
CA ARG A 653 -17.30 33.85 -37.06
C ARG A 653 -16.09 33.32 -36.29
N GLN A 654 -16.09 33.39 -34.96
CA GLN A 654 -15.03 32.81 -34.15
C GLN A 654 -15.18 31.28 -34.09
N ALA A 655 -16.41 30.77 -33.98
CA ALA A 655 -16.67 29.33 -34.06
C ALA A 655 -16.21 28.74 -35.40
N GLU A 656 -16.49 29.42 -36.53
CA GLU A 656 -15.99 29.01 -37.84
C GLU A 656 -14.45 28.91 -37.89
N VAL A 657 -13.73 29.87 -37.29
CA VAL A 657 -12.25 29.89 -37.26
C VAL A 657 -11.68 28.68 -36.50
N GLU A 658 -12.25 28.32 -35.35
CA GLU A 658 -11.83 27.13 -34.59
C GLU A 658 -12.11 25.82 -35.33
N LEU A 659 -13.12 25.80 -36.20
CA LEU A 659 -13.53 24.65 -37.01
C LEU A 659 -12.78 24.54 -38.36
N ILE A 660 -11.82 25.41 -38.66
CA ILE A 660 -11.01 25.32 -39.89
C ILE A 660 -10.15 24.06 -39.86
N GLY A 661 -10.26 23.25 -40.93
CA GLY A 661 -9.52 21.99 -41.06
C GLY A 661 -9.93 20.92 -40.03
N LEU A 662 -11.17 20.99 -39.52
CA LEU A 662 -11.80 19.92 -38.75
C LEU A 662 -12.92 19.27 -39.55
N ASP A 663 -12.76 17.98 -39.82
CA ASP A 663 -13.74 17.15 -40.52
C ASP A 663 -14.54 16.27 -39.55
N GLY A 664 -15.73 15.85 -39.98
CA GLY A 664 -16.59 14.88 -39.30
C GLY A 664 -17.88 15.49 -38.75
N PRO A 665 -18.89 14.64 -38.47
CA PRO A 665 -20.28 15.07 -38.25
C PRO A 665 -20.45 16.03 -37.07
N GLU A 666 -19.60 15.91 -36.06
CA GLU A 666 -19.52 16.80 -34.90
C GLU A 666 -19.05 18.22 -35.28
N ALA A 667 -17.97 18.33 -36.05
CA ALA A 667 -17.46 19.62 -36.54
C ALA A 667 -18.44 20.25 -37.54
N ASP A 668 -19.06 19.44 -38.39
CA ASP A 668 -20.08 19.89 -39.36
C ASP A 668 -21.36 20.36 -38.65
N ALA A 669 -21.77 19.70 -37.55
CA ALA A 669 -22.90 20.14 -36.72
C ALA A 669 -22.66 21.50 -36.06
N LEU A 670 -21.43 21.76 -35.58
CA LEU A 670 -21.06 23.07 -35.01
C LEU A 670 -20.92 24.14 -36.11
N ARG A 671 -20.38 23.78 -37.28
CA ARG A 671 -20.28 24.69 -38.44
C ARG A 671 -21.65 25.09 -38.97
N ALA A 672 -22.60 24.16 -39.02
CA ALA A 672 -23.98 24.44 -39.40
C ALA A 672 -24.64 25.44 -38.43
N GLN A 673 -24.44 25.28 -37.11
CA GLN A 673 -24.94 26.22 -36.10
C GLN A 673 -24.29 27.60 -36.21
N ALA A 674 -22.98 27.67 -36.51
CA ALA A 674 -22.29 28.94 -36.74
C ALA A 674 -22.87 29.68 -37.96
N LEU A 675 -23.07 28.97 -39.06
CA LEU A 675 -23.66 29.52 -40.29
C LEU A 675 -25.13 29.93 -40.07
N GLU A 676 -25.91 29.17 -39.31
CA GLU A 676 -27.30 29.51 -38.96
C GLU A 676 -27.37 30.81 -38.15
N LEU A 677 -26.52 30.97 -37.13
CA LEU A 677 -26.40 32.22 -36.35
C LEU A 677 -25.86 33.39 -37.17
N ALA A 678 -25.04 33.14 -38.20
CA ALA A 678 -24.58 34.15 -39.15
C ALA A 678 -25.64 34.55 -40.21
N GLY A 679 -26.77 33.84 -40.28
CA GLY A 679 -27.81 34.03 -41.30
C GLY A 679 -27.54 33.32 -42.64
N GLU A 680 -26.50 32.50 -42.73
CA GLU A 680 -26.10 31.75 -43.93
C GLU A 680 -26.86 30.42 -44.05
N HIS A 681 -28.20 30.50 -43.96
CA HIS A 681 -29.08 29.34 -43.79
C HIS A 681 -28.97 28.27 -44.90
N ARG A 682 -28.63 28.65 -46.15
CA ARG A 682 -28.43 27.68 -47.24
C ARG A 682 -27.22 26.77 -46.96
N ALA A 683 -26.09 27.36 -46.61
CA ALA A 683 -24.88 26.60 -46.26
C ALA A 683 -25.07 25.82 -44.96
N ALA A 684 -25.76 26.40 -43.97
CA ALA A 684 -26.12 25.69 -42.73
C ALA A 684 -26.93 24.42 -43.01
N SER A 685 -27.87 24.46 -43.97
CA SER A 685 -28.67 23.29 -44.36
C SER A 685 -27.83 22.13 -44.90
N GLU A 686 -26.85 22.42 -45.75
CA GLU A 686 -25.93 21.42 -46.30
C GLU A 686 -25.12 20.72 -45.19
N TYR A 687 -24.56 21.49 -44.24
CA TYR A 687 -23.81 20.93 -43.11
C TYR A 687 -24.70 20.21 -42.08
N PHE A 688 -25.94 20.65 -41.86
CA PHE A 688 -26.91 19.88 -41.05
C PHE A 688 -27.27 18.54 -41.71
N LYS A 689 -27.38 18.50 -43.03
CA LYS A 689 -27.60 17.26 -43.78
C LYS A 689 -26.37 16.34 -43.71
N ALA A 690 -25.16 16.88 -43.85
CA ALA A 690 -23.90 16.14 -43.72
C ALA A 690 -23.70 15.56 -42.30
N SER A 691 -24.11 16.30 -41.26
CA SER A 691 -24.08 15.87 -39.85
C SER A 691 -25.28 15.01 -39.42
N ASN A 692 -26.09 14.52 -40.37
CA ASN A 692 -27.24 13.65 -40.12
C ASN A 692 -28.32 14.25 -39.18
N GLN A 693 -28.56 15.56 -39.31
CA GLN A 693 -29.61 16.31 -38.60
C GLN A 693 -30.68 16.82 -39.59
N PRO A 694 -31.54 15.94 -40.16
CA PRO A 694 -32.46 16.30 -41.24
C PRO A 694 -33.48 17.38 -40.84
N ASP A 695 -33.98 17.37 -39.60
CA ASP A 695 -34.95 18.37 -39.12
C ASP A 695 -34.37 19.78 -39.09
N LYS A 696 -33.11 19.93 -38.65
CA LYS A 696 -32.40 21.21 -38.66
C LYS A 696 -32.06 21.64 -40.09
N ALA A 697 -31.62 20.69 -40.93
CA ALA A 697 -31.38 20.96 -42.35
C ALA A 697 -32.65 21.48 -43.04
N GLN A 698 -33.80 20.89 -42.76
CA GLN A 698 -35.10 21.27 -43.30
C GLN A 698 -35.53 22.69 -42.83
N ASN A 699 -35.34 23.00 -41.55
CA ASN A 699 -35.64 24.34 -41.02
C ASN A 699 -34.69 25.41 -41.61
N ALA A 700 -33.40 25.09 -41.76
CA ALA A 700 -32.43 25.98 -42.40
C ALA A 700 -32.73 26.17 -43.90
N ALA A 701 -33.12 25.12 -44.63
CA ALA A 701 -33.55 25.20 -46.03
C ALA A 701 -34.78 26.11 -46.19
N TRP A 702 -35.75 26.01 -45.26
CA TRP A 702 -36.91 26.90 -45.21
C TRP A 702 -36.50 28.37 -44.99
N LEU A 703 -35.62 28.65 -44.03
CA LEU A 703 -35.10 30.00 -43.77
C LEU A 703 -34.24 30.54 -44.93
N ALA A 704 -33.69 29.66 -45.77
CA ALA A 704 -32.91 30.00 -46.96
C ALA A 704 -33.75 30.22 -48.24
N GLU A 705 -35.08 30.06 -48.15
CA GLU A 705 -36.00 29.99 -49.30
C GLU A 705 -35.62 28.89 -50.32
N ASP A 706 -34.99 27.81 -49.84
CA ASP A 706 -34.56 26.68 -50.68
C ASP A 706 -35.69 25.67 -50.90
N TRP A 707 -36.68 26.09 -51.71
CA TRP A 707 -37.89 25.31 -51.91
C TRP A 707 -37.64 23.95 -52.60
N GLU A 708 -36.55 23.81 -53.36
CA GLU A 708 -36.13 22.53 -53.94
C GLU A 708 -35.79 21.54 -52.83
N GLN A 709 -34.93 21.91 -51.89
CA GLN A 709 -34.63 21.04 -50.75
C GLN A 709 -35.85 20.83 -49.85
N VAL A 710 -36.63 21.89 -49.55
CA VAL A 710 -37.84 21.79 -48.71
C VAL A 710 -38.88 20.83 -49.31
N SER A 711 -38.96 20.72 -50.64
CA SER A 711 -39.88 19.79 -51.33
C SER A 711 -39.57 18.31 -51.07
N THR A 712 -38.34 17.98 -50.65
CA THR A 712 -37.89 16.62 -50.34
C THR A 712 -38.13 16.20 -48.88
N SER A 713 -38.72 17.07 -48.06
CA SER A 713 -39.05 16.80 -46.65
C SER A 713 -39.97 15.61 -46.46
N GLU A 714 -39.85 14.91 -45.32
CA GLU A 714 -40.85 13.92 -44.91
C GLU A 714 -42.17 14.56 -44.42
N ASP A 715 -42.18 15.84 -44.05
CA ASP A 715 -43.38 16.57 -43.63
C ASP A 715 -44.26 16.94 -44.85
N PRO A 716 -45.45 16.34 -45.02
CA PRO A 716 -46.33 16.63 -46.16
C PRO A 716 -46.79 18.09 -46.20
N LEU A 717 -46.81 18.79 -45.07
CA LEU A 717 -47.20 20.18 -44.99
C LEU A 717 -46.11 21.08 -45.57
N LEU A 718 -44.84 20.83 -45.24
CA LEU A 718 -43.71 21.55 -45.82
C LEU A 718 -43.57 21.25 -47.32
N GLN A 719 -43.78 20.00 -47.76
CA GLN A 719 -43.83 19.68 -49.19
C GLN A 719 -44.90 20.48 -49.95
N ASN A 720 -46.11 20.58 -49.38
CA ASN A 720 -47.21 21.31 -50.03
C ASN A 720 -46.95 22.82 -50.11
N VAL A 721 -46.29 23.41 -49.10
CA VAL A 721 -45.84 24.81 -49.19
C VAL A 721 -44.72 24.96 -50.21
N ALA A 722 -43.74 24.05 -50.24
CA ALA A 722 -42.64 24.10 -51.21
C ALA A 722 -43.15 24.07 -52.66
N ARG A 723 -44.03 23.13 -53.00
CA ARG A 723 -44.65 23.04 -54.34
C ARG A 723 -45.48 24.28 -54.69
N MET A 724 -46.13 24.90 -53.70
CA MET A 724 -46.83 26.17 -53.90
C MET A 724 -45.85 27.34 -54.17
N MET A 725 -44.71 27.38 -53.47
CA MET A 725 -43.72 28.46 -53.58
C MET A 725 -42.79 28.33 -54.80
N GLN A 726 -42.45 27.10 -55.22
CA GLN A 726 -41.77 26.82 -56.49
C GLN A 726 -42.60 27.26 -57.69
N GLY A 727 -43.93 27.32 -57.51
CA GLY A 727 -44.88 27.38 -58.59
C GLY A 727 -44.90 26.04 -59.31
N ASP A 728 -45.91 25.21 -59.02
CA ASP A 728 -46.32 24.15 -59.94
C ASP A 728 -46.82 24.82 -61.24
N GLU A 729 -45.88 25.21 -62.11
CA GLU A 729 -46.04 25.14 -63.56
C GLU A 729 -46.22 23.66 -63.94
N THR A 730 -47.32 23.10 -63.46
CA THR A 730 -47.93 21.95 -64.12
C THR A 730 -48.28 22.44 -65.51
N GLU A 731 -47.46 22.00 -66.47
CA GLU A 731 -47.69 22.01 -67.91
C GLU A 731 -49.05 21.36 -68.22
N SER A 732 -50.10 22.12 -67.94
CA SER A 732 -51.37 21.97 -68.60
C SER A 732 -51.38 23.03 -69.69
N GLU A 733 -50.65 22.73 -70.77
CA GLU A 733 -50.84 23.27 -72.11
C GLU A 733 -52.26 22.94 -72.63
N SER A 734 -53.28 23.30 -71.88
CA SER A 734 -54.57 23.67 -72.46
C SER A 734 -54.63 25.19 -72.36
N ILE A 735 -54.32 25.85 -73.47
CA ILE A 735 -54.56 27.28 -73.64
C ILE A 735 -56.08 27.46 -73.59
N ALA A 736 -56.62 27.65 -72.38
CA ALA A 736 -58.02 27.98 -72.17
C ALA A 736 -58.22 29.41 -72.69
N THR A 737 -58.62 29.51 -73.96
CA THR A 737 -58.77 30.74 -74.74
C THR A 737 -59.95 31.59 -74.27
N GLY A 738 -59.83 32.17 -73.07
CA GLY A 738 -60.82 33.10 -72.52
C GLY A 738 -60.44 33.67 -71.15
N VAL A 739 -60.55 34.99 -71.01
CA VAL A 739 -60.24 35.74 -69.77
C VAL A 739 -60.98 35.18 -68.55
N LEU A 740 -62.24 34.78 -68.70
CA LEU A 740 -63.05 34.19 -67.62
C LEU A 740 -62.48 32.87 -67.08
N ALA A 741 -61.87 32.04 -67.93
CA ALA A 741 -61.25 30.78 -67.51
C ALA A 741 -59.97 31.05 -66.67
N GLN A 742 -59.18 32.05 -67.09
CA GLN A 742 -58.01 32.51 -66.34
C GLN A 742 -58.43 33.11 -64.98
N SER A 743 -59.45 33.98 -64.95
CA SER A 743 -59.96 34.56 -63.69
C SER A 743 -60.47 33.48 -62.72
N ARG A 744 -61.13 32.44 -63.23
CA ARG A 744 -61.61 31.32 -62.41
C ARG A 744 -60.44 30.51 -61.83
N ARG A 745 -59.43 30.19 -62.65
CA ARG A 745 -58.23 29.47 -62.20
C ARG A 745 -57.49 30.23 -61.09
N LEU A 746 -57.30 31.54 -61.24
CA LEU A 746 -56.70 32.40 -60.21
C LEU A 746 -57.47 32.39 -58.88
N LEU A 747 -58.82 32.32 -58.91
CA LEU A 747 -59.63 32.21 -57.69
C LEU A 747 -59.50 30.82 -57.03
N GLU A 748 -59.45 29.76 -57.83
CA GLU A 748 -59.27 28.38 -57.34
C GLU A 748 -57.86 28.19 -56.74
N ASP A 749 -56.82 28.71 -57.38
CA ASP A 749 -55.44 28.66 -56.88
C ASP A 749 -55.25 29.54 -55.63
N SER A 750 -55.88 30.72 -55.58
CA SER A 750 -55.92 31.57 -54.37
C SER A 750 -56.65 30.89 -53.20
N ALA A 751 -57.65 30.05 -53.46
CA ALA A 751 -58.33 29.27 -52.43
C ALA A 751 -57.46 28.11 -51.91
N LYS A 752 -56.76 27.39 -52.81
CA LYS A 752 -55.77 26.36 -52.43
C LYS A 752 -54.65 26.95 -51.58
N ALA A 753 -54.05 28.08 -52.01
CA ALA A 753 -52.98 28.73 -51.28
C ALA A 753 -53.40 29.16 -49.87
N ARG A 754 -54.61 29.73 -49.72
CA ARG A 754 -55.18 30.06 -48.40
C ARG A 754 -55.42 28.84 -47.51
N ALA A 755 -55.81 27.69 -48.08
CA ALA A 755 -55.96 26.46 -47.31
C ALA A 755 -54.60 25.90 -46.85
N ILE A 756 -53.58 25.90 -47.72
CA ILE A 756 -52.22 25.43 -47.39
C ILE A 756 -51.60 26.32 -46.29
N LEU A 757 -51.66 27.65 -46.46
CA LEU A 757 -51.15 28.61 -45.47
C LEU A 757 -51.95 28.58 -44.15
N GLY A 758 -53.27 28.38 -44.22
CA GLY A 758 -54.10 28.19 -43.03
C GLY A 758 -53.70 26.94 -42.24
N ASN A 759 -53.46 25.82 -42.92
CA ASN A 759 -52.96 24.60 -42.28
C ASN A 759 -51.57 24.80 -41.66
N LEU A 760 -50.66 25.51 -42.36
CA LEU A 760 -49.33 25.87 -41.83
C LEU A 760 -49.44 26.68 -40.53
N LEU A 761 -50.28 27.71 -40.48
CA LEU A 761 -50.45 28.56 -39.30
C LEU A 761 -51.10 27.82 -38.11
N VAL A 762 -51.92 26.80 -38.39
CA VAL A 762 -52.48 25.92 -37.35
C VAL A 762 -51.45 24.90 -36.84
N ALA A 763 -50.61 24.36 -37.72
CA ALA A 763 -49.60 23.35 -37.38
C ALA A 763 -48.33 23.95 -36.74
N LYS A 764 -47.92 25.14 -37.18
CA LYS A 764 -46.81 25.94 -36.65
C LYS A 764 -47.33 27.32 -36.23
N PRO A 765 -48.09 27.41 -35.11
CA PRO A 765 -48.50 28.69 -34.57
C PRO A 765 -47.27 29.54 -34.24
N GLY A 766 -47.32 30.83 -34.60
CA GLY A 766 -46.27 31.77 -34.21
C GLY A 766 -46.14 31.88 -32.69
N PRO A 767 -44.98 32.36 -32.17
CA PRO A 767 -44.80 32.54 -30.74
C PRO A 767 -45.93 33.42 -30.20
N GLN A 768 -46.63 32.93 -29.17
CA GLN A 768 -47.61 33.73 -28.47
C GLN A 768 -46.87 34.94 -27.87
N ALA A 769 -47.34 36.14 -28.19
CA ALA A 769 -46.87 37.34 -27.51
C ALA A 769 -47.12 37.14 -26.00
N PRO A 770 -46.14 37.44 -25.12
CA PRO A 770 -46.35 37.29 -23.69
C PRO A 770 -47.56 38.12 -23.27
N GLU A 771 -48.48 37.50 -22.53
CA GLU A 771 -49.58 38.24 -21.89
C GLU A 771 -48.95 39.29 -20.96
N SER A 772 -49.31 40.55 -21.20
CA SER A 772 -48.69 41.75 -20.63
C SER A 772 -49.11 42.05 -19.19
#